data_AF-A0A9Q0F6G1-F1
#
_entry.id   AF-A0A9Q0F6G1-F1
#
_cell.length_a   1.000
_cell.length_b   1.000
_cell.length_c   1.000
_cell.angle_alpha   90.00
_cell.angle_beta   90.00
_cell.angle_gamma   90.00
#
_symmetry.space_group_name_H-M   'P 1'
#
loop_
_entity.id
_entity.type
_entity.pdbx_description
1 polymer ?
#
loop_
_entity_poly.entity_id
_entity_poly.type
_entity_poly.pdbx_seq_one_letter_code
_entity_poly.pdbx_strand_id
1 'polypeptide(L)'
;MNIFNKEALLLELNPVHKRASFLVHGQKPMATNEVKLLGLWISPFVRRVEWALKLKGVGYEWIEEDIYTKSSRLLGLNPAYKRIPVLVHNGKAIPESLLILEYIDETWKRCPFMPQDPFERAMARFWAKFGDEKIFEPGYNALMSAPGEEKEKAIEMAIEGLEKIEQELEGKQFFGGESIGFLDIALAWISHWLPVWEEVASMKIFDKEKFPNTRAWADRILSHPVIKDSLPPRDKMLRLGSGFKRKSVKKQKKSMDNEDEVKLLGMWSSPFARRVEWSLKLKGVGYEWVEEDVVHTKSSRLLELNPVYQRIPVLVHNRKAIPESLLIMEYIDETWKQCPLMPQDPFERAMARFWAKFGDEKIFEPVYNAVLSPPGEMKEKAIKMAIEGLEKIEEELRGKQFFGGENVGFLDIALACISYWVPVMEEVGSVKIFDKEKFPITRAWADRILSHPVIKENLPPRDKMEVFFQEHLKIMSSKTHGWARVEWSLKMKGVEEDVVHKSSGLLELNPIYRRIPVAMLVHNRKAIPESLLIMEYIDETWKQCPLMPQDPFERAMVRFWAKFGDEKIHDPEYNSIMSPPGEKKEKATNMAIEGLKKTEEELRGKQYFFGGENIWFLDIALAWLSHWLLVMEDVGPVKIFDKEKFPNTSAWADRILSHPVIKNNLPPKTRCLFFYRERLKIMSSKQEDINHNKSAMLLELNPAYQRVPVLVHNGKAIPESLLILEYIDDTWKQCPLMPRDPFEKTMARFWAKFGDEKIFEPAFNALMSPPGEEKGKAIKMANEGLKKIEEELKGEALHGYHTGCLYGKNLHP
;
A
#
# COMPACT_ATOMS: atom_id res chain seq x y z
N MET A 1 9.87 41.13 7.77
CA MET A 1 10.71 41.84 8.77
C MET A 1 10.98 40.90 9.94
N ASN A 2 12.03 41.17 10.71
CA ASN A 2 12.48 40.31 11.81
C ASN A 2 11.76 40.61 13.14
N ILE A 3 12.15 39.85 14.18
CA ILE A 3 11.86 40.02 15.62
C ILE A 3 10.56 39.36 16.10
N PHE A 4 10.67 38.07 16.40
CA PHE A 4 10.47 37.61 17.78
C PHE A 4 11.67 36.74 18.18
N ASN A 5 12.23 36.98 19.38
CA ASN A 5 13.56 36.46 19.74
C ASN A 5 13.50 35.02 20.27
N LYS A 6 14.12 34.07 19.55
CA LYS A 6 14.18 32.65 19.93
C LYS A 6 14.92 32.39 21.25
N GLU A 7 15.85 33.24 21.64
CA GLU A 7 16.68 33.02 22.83
C GLU A 7 15.92 33.25 24.14
N ALA A 8 14.93 34.17 24.15
CA ALA A 8 14.12 34.45 25.33
C ALA A 8 13.35 33.21 25.83
N LEU A 9 12.83 32.41 24.88
CA LEU A 9 12.04 31.21 25.15
C LEU A 9 12.88 30.04 25.68
N LEU A 10 14.22 30.09 25.56
CA LEU A 10 15.14 29.11 26.14
C LEU A 10 15.51 29.40 27.59
N LEU A 11 15.47 30.66 28.02
CA LEU A 11 15.78 31.06 29.39
C LEU A 11 14.64 30.77 30.38
N GLU A 12 13.37 30.91 29.97
CA GLU A 12 12.22 30.56 30.81
C GLU A 12 12.07 29.05 31.06
N LEU A 13 12.71 28.20 30.24
CA LEU A 13 12.58 26.74 30.34
C LEU A 13 13.43 26.08 31.44
N ASN A 14 14.27 26.82 32.17
CA ASN A 14 15.25 26.26 33.10
C ASN A 14 15.32 26.80 34.58
N PRO A 15 14.20 27.00 35.32
CA PRO A 15 14.28 27.21 36.78
C PRO A 15 14.10 25.94 37.65
N VAL A 16 13.37 24.93 37.16
CA VAL A 16 12.67 23.97 38.06
C VAL A 16 13.55 22.82 38.57
N HIS A 17 14.56 22.37 37.81
CA HIS A 17 15.33 21.15 38.12
C HIS A 17 16.36 21.28 39.26
N LYS A 18 16.26 22.29 40.14
CA LYS A 18 17.17 22.46 41.31
C LYS A 18 16.53 22.37 42.70
N ARG A 19 15.21 22.15 42.83
CA ARG A 19 14.54 21.92 44.13
C ARG A 19 13.42 20.89 44.07
N ALA A 20 13.78 19.61 44.15
CA ALA A 20 12.86 18.50 44.40
C ALA A 20 13.56 17.37 45.18
N SER A 21 14.03 17.67 46.39
CA SER A 21 14.64 16.68 47.28
C SER A 21 14.29 16.98 48.73
N PHE A 22 13.39 16.19 49.33
CA PHE A 22 13.42 15.69 50.71
C PHE A 22 12.23 14.72 50.93
N LEU A 23 12.34 13.84 51.93
CA LEU A 23 11.29 12.96 52.46
C LEU A 23 10.70 11.86 51.54
N VAL A 24 11.45 10.77 51.34
CA VAL A 24 11.07 9.43 51.86
C VAL A 24 12.38 8.75 52.32
N HIS A 25 12.34 7.93 53.39
CA HIS A 25 13.50 7.13 53.81
C HIS A 25 13.58 5.81 53.03
N GLY A 26 14.67 5.63 52.29
CA GLY A 26 14.97 4.46 51.47
C GLY A 26 16.16 4.79 50.56
N GLN A 27 17.15 3.90 50.45
CA GLN A 27 18.42 4.22 49.80
C GLN A 27 18.22 4.64 48.33
N LYS A 28 18.72 5.83 47.96
CA LYS A 28 18.91 6.17 46.54
C LYS A 28 19.97 5.24 45.94
N PRO A 29 19.74 4.57 44.80
CA PRO A 29 20.82 4.03 44.02
C PRO A 29 21.71 5.20 43.53
N MET A 30 23.02 5.12 43.76
CA MET A 30 23.95 6.04 43.11
C MET A 30 23.99 5.72 41.61
N ALA A 31 24.01 6.76 40.77
CA ALA A 31 24.22 6.57 39.34
C ALA A 31 25.67 6.11 39.11
N THR A 32 25.85 4.88 38.66
CA THR A 32 27.15 4.38 38.20
C THR A 32 27.45 5.00 36.85
N ASN A 33 28.69 5.48 36.65
CA ASN A 33 29.14 6.04 35.36
C ASN A 33 29.03 5.04 34.18
N GLU A 34 28.85 3.77 34.51
CA GLU A 34 28.69 2.60 33.65
C GLU A 34 27.42 2.60 32.81
N VAL A 35 26.31 3.18 33.29
CA VAL A 35 24.99 3.14 32.61
C VAL A 35 24.52 4.54 32.25
N LYS A 36 24.22 4.78 30.96
CA LYS A 36 23.72 6.06 30.44
C LYS A 36 22.53 5.82 29.50
N LEU A 37 21.48 6.64 29.59
CA LEU A 37 20.32 6.60 28.71
C LEU A 37 20.23 7.89 27.90
N LEU A 38 20.43 7.79 26.58
CA LEU A 38 20.17 8.88 25.65
C LEU A 38 18.71 8.88 25.22
N GLY A 39 18.05 10.04 25.30
CA GLY A 39 16.70 10.21 24.80
C GLY A 39 16.08 11.58 25.06
N LEU A 40 14.80 11.69 24.75
CA LEU A 40 14.02 12.93 24.83
C LEU A 40 12.88 12.73 25.84
N TRP A 41 12.67 13.69 26.75
CA TRP A 41 11.74 13.58 27.88
C TRP A 41 10.28 13.23 27.51
N ILE A 42 9.85 13.52 26.27
CA ILE A 42 8.49 13.24 25.76
C ILE A 42 8.40 11.91 24.99
N SER A 43 9.52 11.26 24.67
CA SER A 43 9.52 10.06 23.82
C SER A 43 9.03 8.82 24.59
N PRO A 44 7.91 8.18 24.18
CA PRO A 44 7.37 7.00 24.86
C PRO A 44 8.36 5.84 24.82
N PHE A 45 9.07 5.65 23.70
CA PHE A 45 10.10 4.63 23.53
C PHE A 45 11.24 4.76 24.54
N VAL A 46 11.62 6.00 24.92
CA VAL A 46 12.64 6.25 25.94
C VAL A 46 12.08 5.96 27.34
N ARG A 47 10.83 6.36 27.60
CA ARG A 47 10.19 6.11 28.91
C ARG A 47 10.00 4.61 29.20
N ARG A 48 9.78 3.75 28.19
CA ARG A 48 9.85 2.28 28.33
C ARG A 48 11.15 1.83 29.01
N VAL A 49 12.27 2.29 28.47
CA VAL A 49 13.62 1.96 28.96
C VAL A 49 13.85 2.53 30.36
N GLU A 50 13.41 3.76 30.60
CA GLU A 50 13.52 4.41 31.90
C GLU A 50 12.73 3.66 33.01
N TRP A 51 11.50 3.23 32.71
CA TRP A 51 10.68 2.43 33.61
C TRP A 51 11.35 1.09 33.91
N ALA A 52 11.89 0.41 32.90
CA ALA A 52 12.61 -0.85 33.08
C ALA A 52 13.83 -0.70 34.00
N LEU A 53 14.69 0.29 33.78
CA LEU A 53 15.84 0.57 34.65
C LEU A 53 15.40 0.84 36.10
N LYS A 54 14.38 1.68 36.30
CA LYS A 54 13.85 2.01 37.63
C LYS A 54 13.18 0.82 38.33
N LEU A 55 12.45 -0.03 37.60
CA LEU A 55 11.84 -1.26 38.11
C LEU A 55 12.90 -2.31 38.52
N LYS A 56 14.03 -2.37 37.81
CA LYS A 56 15.20 -3.18 38.20
C LYS A 56 16.00 -2.56 39.37
N GLY A 57 15.80 -1.28 39.69
CA GLY A 57 16.58 -0.52 40.67
C GLY A 57 17.96 -0.06 40.17
N VAL A 58 18.16 -0.02 38.86
CA VAL A 58 19.43 0.36 38.21
C VAL A 58 19.56 1.88 38.14
N GLY A 59 20.67 2.42 38.67
CA GLY A 59 21.02 3.83 38.51
C GLY A 59 21.60 4.11 37.11
N TYR A 60 21.29 5.26 36.53
CA TYR A 60 21.73 5.66 35.19
C TYR A 60 21.93 7.18 35.09
N GLU A 61 22.83 7.60 34.19
CA GLU A 61 22.92 8.99 33.72
C GLU A 61 21.86 9.24 32.63
N TRP A 62 21.07 10.30 32.75
CA TRP A 62 20.16 10.73 31.68
C TRP A 62 20.83 11.77 30.78
N ILE A 63 20.81 11.54 29.47
CA ILE A 63 21.36 12.43 28.46
C ILE A 63 20.21 12.87 27.52
N GLU A 64 19.81 14.13 27.64
CA GLU A 64 18.78 14.71 26.76
C GLU A 64 19.32 14.86 25.33
N GLU A 65 18.55 14.42 24.34
CA GLU A 65 18.92 14.38 22.91
C GLU A 65 17.79 14.92 22.04
N ASP A 66 18.08 15.91 21.18
CA ASP A 66 17.10 16.46 20.25
C ASP A 66 16.91 15.55 19.02
N ILE A 67 15.65 15.23 18.72
CA ILE A 67 15.27 14.41 17.57
C ILE A 67 15.19 15.21 16.26
N TYR A 68 15.05 16.54 16.34
CA TYR A 68 15.03 17.44 15.19
C TYR A 68 16.46 17.79 14.76
N THR A 69 17.33 18.12 15.71
CA THR A 69 18.74 18.49 15.50
C THR A 69 19.68 17.38 16.01
N LYS A 70 19.65 16.22 15.35
CA LYS A 70 20.39 15.00 15.76
C LYS A 70 21.86 15.28 16.01
N SER A 71 22.35 15.03 17.23
CA SER A 71 23.73 15.33 17.59
C SER A 71 24.74 14.36 16.96
N SER A 72 26.00 14.79 16.85
CA SER A 72 27.12 13.90 16.49
C SER A 72 27.26 12.71 17.44
N ARG A 73 26.81 12.83 18.69
CA ARG A 73 26.78 11.75 19.68
C ARG A 73 25.73 10.70 19.33
N LEU A 74 24.50 11.10 18.99
CA LEU A 74 23.47 10.17 18.51
C LEU A 74 23.88 9.50 17.20
N LEU A 75 24.47 10.26 16.27
CA LEU A 75 24.97 9.73 15.00
C LEU A 75 26.14 8.74 15.18
N GLY A 76 26.96 8.90 16.22
CA GLY A 76 28.02 7.94 16.57
C GLY A 76 27.54 6.70 17.32
N LEU A 77 26.53 6.83 18.19
CA LEU A 77 26.03 5.72 19.02
C LEU A 77 24.89 4.89 18.37
N ASN A 78 24.18 5.45 17.39
CA ASN A 78 23.23 4.73 16.53
C ASN A 78 23.41 5.20 15.06
N PRO A 79 24.53 4.85 14.40
CA PRO A 79 24.82 5.31 13.03
C PRO A 79 23.86 4.75 11.97
N ALA A 80 23.25 3.59 12.22
CA ALA A 80 22.33 2.94 11.30
C ALA A 80 20.97 3.63 11.25
N TYR A 81 20.23 3.66 12.37
CA TYR A 81 18.87 4.20 12.41
C TYR A 81 18.81 5.67 12.84
N LYS A 82 19.82 6.15 13.57
CA LYS A 82 19.92 7.56 14.02
C LYS A 82 18.68 7.95 14.84
N ARG A 83 18.24 7.04 15.72
CA ARG A 83 17.04 7.11 16.57
C ARG A 83 17.36 6.90 18.05
N ILE A 84 16.50 7.44 18.92
CA ILE A 84 16.48 7.24 20.37
C ILE A 84 15.33 6.29 20.78
N PRO A 85 15.39 5.62 21.95
CA PRO A 85 16.49 5.59 22.92
C PRO A 85 17.76 4.91 22.41
N VAL A 86 18.87 5.25 23.06
CA VAL A 86 20.10 4.43 23.06
C VAL A 86 20.55 4.28 24.51
N LEU A 87 20.69 3.04 24.98
CA LEU A 87 21.33 2.74 26.26
C LEU A 87 22.83 2.54 26.02
N VAL A 88 23.69 3.16 26.82
CA VAL A 88 25.12 2.85 26.86
C VAL A 88 25.40 2.15 28.18
N HIS A 89 25.93 0.92 28.11
CA HIS A 89 26.34 0.14 29.28
C HIS A 89 27.79 -0.29 29.11
N ASN A 90 28.67 0.12 30.03
CA ASN A 90 30.11 -0.13 29.99
C ASN A 90 30.77 0.25 28.64
N GLY A 91 30.37 1.42 28.11
CA GLY A 91 30.83 1.95 26.83
C GLY A 91 30.19 1.31 25.58
N LYS A 92 29.55 0.13 25.70
CA LYS A 92 28.79 -0.50 24.61
C LYS A 92 27.44 0.17 24.42
N ALA A 93 27.05 0.48 23.18
CA ALA A 93 25.77 1.10 22.85
C ALA A 93 24.73 0.08 22.37
N ILE A 94 23.53 0.11 22.94
CA ILE A 94 22.37 -0.71 22.58
C ILE A 94 21.24 0.24 22.12
N PRO A 95 20.88 0.23 20.83
CA PRO A 95 19.77 1.04 20.28
C PRO A 95 18.42 0.29 20.32
N GLU A 96 17.34 1.00 19.96
CA GLU A 96 15.96 0.50 19.78
C GLU A 96 15.27 -0.02 21.06
N SER A 97 14.14 0.60 21.46
CA SER A 97 13.60 0.43 22.83
C SER A 97 13.29 -1.00 23.28
N LEU A 98 12.66 -1.82 22.43
CA LEU A 98 12.30 -3.22 22.80
C LEU A 98 13.56 -4.10 22.95
N LEU A 99 14.60 -3.84 22.17
CA LEU A 99 15.89 -4.54 22.27
C LEU A 99 16.60 -4.18 23.58
N ILE A 100 16.55 -2.91 23.95
CA ILE A 100 17.06 -2.42 25.24
C ILE A 100 16.26 -3.03 26.42
N LEU A 101 14.94 -3.23 26.29
CA LEU A 101 14.14 -3.91 27.32
C LEU A 101 14.60 -5.36 27.53
N GLU A 102 14.78 -6.15 26.46
CA GLU A 102 15.33 -7.52 26.59
C GLU A 102 16.75 -7.49 27.17
N TYR A 103 17.61 -6.57 26.72
CA TYR A 103 18.97 -6.42 27.25
C TYR A 103 18.98 -6.09 28.76
N ILE A 104 18.09 -5.20 29.23
CA ILE A 104 17.95 -4.86 30.65
C ILE A 104 17.49 -6.09 31.46
N ASP A 105 16.49 -6.82 30.95
CA ASP A 105 15.96 -7.99 31.64
C ASP A 105 16.97 -9.14 31.74
N GLU A 106 17.74 -9.33 30.67
CA GLU A 106 18.77 -10.35 30.59
C GLU A 106 20.05 -10.00 31.34
N THR A 107 20.37 -8.71 31.51
CA THR A 107 21.53 -8.24 32.28
C THR A 107 21.23 -8.24 33.79
N TRP A 108 20.12 -7.62 34.20
CA TRP A 108 19.74 -7.48 35.61
C TRP A 108 18.62 -8.45 35.97
N LYS A 109 18.99 -9.71 36.27
CA LYS A 109 18.07 -10.85 36.48
C LYS A 109 17.02 -10.70 37.60
N ARG A 110 17.15 -9.70 38.50
CA ARG A 110 16.16 -9.42 39.56
C ARG A 110 14.83 -8.99 38.93
N CYS A 111 13.70 -9.53 39.39
CA CYS A 111 12.35 -9.24 38.86
C CYS A 111 12.30 -9.41 37.32
N PRO A 112 12.29 -10.65 36.80
CA PRO A 112 12.25 -10.89 35.35
C PRO A 112 10.99 -10.31 34.72
N PHE A 113 11.13 -9.63 33.58
CA PHE A 113 10.05 -9.05 32.80
C PHE A 113 9.55 -10.01 31.72
N MET A 114 10.45 -10.76 31.09
CA MET A 114 10.11 -11.77 30.09
C MET A 114 9.55 -13.04 30.75
N PRO A 115 8.55 -13.69 30.14
CA PRO A 115 8.13 -15.04 30.50
C PRO A 115 9.30 -16.03 30.46
N GLN A 116 9.12 -17.18 31.12
CA GLN A 116 10.11 -18.27 31.11
C GLN A 116 9.85 -19.30 30.01
N ASP A 117 8.58 -19.50 29.61
CA ASP A 117 8.23 -20.37 28.50
C ASP A 117 8.64 -19.77 27.12
N PRO A 118 9.30 -20.52 26.22
CA PRO A 118 9.72 -20.02 24.91
C PRO A 118 8.58 -19.50 24.01
N PHE A 119 7.39 -20.08 24.09
CA PHE A 119 6.25 -19.61 23.31
C PHE A 119 5.68 -18.31 23.90
N GLU A 120 5.53 -18.20 25.22
CA GLU A 120 5.12 -16.97 25.88
C GLU A 120 6.13 -15.82 25.63
N ARG A 121 7.43 -16.12 25.59
CA ARG A 121 8.48 -15.18 25.19
C ARG A 121 8.32 -14.71 23.75
N ALA A 122 8.10 -15.63 22.81
CA ALA A 122 7.83 -15.29 21.40
C ALA A 122 6.55 -14.44 21.26
N MET A 123 5.49 -14.76 22.00
CA MET A 123 4.24 -13.98 22.00
C MET A 123 4.39 -12.61 22.65
N ALA A 124 5.20 -12.46 23.71
CA ALA A 124 5.51 -11.16 24.29
C ALA A 124 6.25 -10.24 23.30
N ARG A 125 7.22 -10.78 22.54
CA ARG A 125 7.89 -10.07 21.43
C ARG A 125 6.91 -9.71 20.31
N PHE A 126 6.07 -10.66 19.89
CA PHE A 126 5.05 -10.46 18.86
C PHE A 126 4.08 -9.34 19.24
N TRP A 127 3.50 -9.37 20.44
CA TRP A 127 2.51 -8.38 20.88
C TRP A 127 3.12 -7.00 21.13
N ALA A 128 4.40 -6.90 21.52
CA ALA A 128 5.11 -5.63 21.61
C ALA A 128 5.32 -5.01 20.21
N LYS A 129 5.78 -5.80 19.23
CA LYS A 129 5.90 -5.39 17.82
C LYS A 129 4.53 -5.01 17.23
N PHE A 130 3.49 -5.79 17.52
CA PHE A 130 2.11 -5.52 17.11
C PHE A 130 1.60 -4.19 17.68
N GLY A 131 1.82 -3.92 18.97
CA GLY A 131 1.40 -2.66 19.59
C GLY A 131 2.05 -1.45 18.92
N ASP A 132 3.32 -1.55 18.52
CA ASP A 132 4.01 -0.50 17.79
C ASP A 132 3.46 -0.35 16.36
N GLU A 133 3.42 -1.41 15.55
CA GLU A 133 3.02 -1.31 14.14
C GLU A 133 1.50 -1.15 13.91
N LYS A 134 0.66 -1.59 14.86
CA LYS A 134 -0.81 -1.65 14.69
C LYS A 134 -1.57 -0.70 15.60
N ILE A 135 -0.95 -0.11 16.63
CA ILE A 135 -1.59 0.90 17.49
C ILE A 135 -0.77 2.20 17.55
N PHE A 136 0.55 2.13 17.78
CA PHE A 136 1.39 3.32 17.84
C PHE A 136 1.46 4.01 16.47
N GLU A 137 1.90 3.29 15.44
CA GLU A 137 2.01 3.83 14.09
C GLU A 137 0.66 4.30 13.55
N PRO A 138 -0.46 3.56 13.62
CA PRO A 138 -1.73 4.07 13.13
C PRO A 138 -2.29 5.21 14.01
N GLY A 139 -2.10 5.19 15.33
CA GLY A 139 -2.48 6.30 16.22
C GLY A 139 -1.70 7.59 15.95
N TYR A 140 -0.40 7.48 15.62
CA TYR A 140 0.50 8.59 15.31
C TYR A 140 0.38 9.06 13.84
N ASN A 141 0.26 8.16 12.88
CA ASN A 141 -0.05 8.47 11.48
C ASN A 141 -1.43 9.11 11.34
N ALA A 142 -2.38 8.70 12.20
CA ALA A 142 -3.55 9.49 12.45
C ALA A 142 -3.13 10.88 12.99
N LEU A 143 -2.44 10.99 14.13
CA LEU A 143 -2.13 12.27 14.82
C LEU A 143 -1.65 13.37 13.85
N MET A 144 -0.70 13.04 12.97
CA MET A 144 -0.03 13.99 12.09
C MET A 144 -0.78 14.38 10.79
N SER A 145 -2.04 13.99 10.60
CA SER A 145 -2.71 14.00 9.28
C SER A 145 -3.62 15.20 8.95
N ALA A 146 -3.79 15.48 7.66
CA ALA A 146 -4.77 16.42 7.08
C ALA A 146 -6.23 15.86 7.02
N PRO A 147 -7.26 16.62 6.56
CA PRO A 147 -8.66 16.18 6.46
C PRO A 147 -8.95 15.14 5.37
N GLY A 148 -10.17 14.55 5.37
CA GLY A 148 -10.66 13.71 4.26
C GLY A 148 -10.88 12.22 4.58
N GLU A 149 -10.08 11.31 4.00
CA GLU A 149 -10.37 9.85 4.00
C GLU A 149 -9.32 8.81 4.57
N GLU A 150 -8.19 9.16 5.24
CA GLU A 150 -7.15 8.21 5.79
C GLU A 150 -6.82 8.11 7.37
N LYS A 151 -7.54 8.75 8.34
CA LYS A 151 -7.38 8.79 9.83
C LYS A 151 -8.46 8.06 10.59
N GLU A 152 -9.75 8.12 10.27
CA GLU A 152 -10.74 7.25 10.91
C GLU A 152 -10.39 5.82 10.51
N LYS A 153 -9.69 5.61 9.38
CA LYS A 153 -8.98 4.38 8.99
C LYS A 153 -7.74 4.09 9.85
N ALA A 154 -6.89 5.07 10.17
CA ALA A 154 -5.71 4.84 11.02
C ALA A 154 -6.08 4.74 12.53
N ILE A 155 -7.18 5.36 12.95
CA ILE A 155 -7.94 5.13 14.17
C ILE A 155 -8.56 3.75 14.12
N GLU A 156 -9.19 3.33 13.03
CA GLU A 156 -9.81 2.02 12.90
C GLU A 156 -8.75 0.93 12.94
N MET A 157 -7.60 1.11 12.30
CA MET A 157 -6.44 0.24 12.44
C MET A 157 -5.92 0.24 13.89
N ALA A 158 -5.82 1.40 14.55
CA ALA A 158 -5.45 1.48 15.97
C ALA A 158 -6.50 0.85 16.91
N ILE A 159 -7.79 0.96 16.58
CA ILE A 159 -8.95 0.39 17.29
C ILE A 159 -9.02 -1.12 17.04
N GLU A 160 -8.70 -1.61 15.84
CA GLU A 160 -8.58 -3.03 15.51
C GLU A 160 -7.34 -3.66 16.17
N GLY A 161 -6.26 -2.88 16.31
CA GLY A 161 -5.13 -3.22 17.16
C GLY A 161 -5.53 -3.27 18.64
N LEU A 162 -6.25 -2.26 19.13
CA LEU A 162 -6.70 -2.21 20.52
C LEU A 162 -7.78 -3.28 20.83
N GLU A 163 -8.62 -3.64 19.87
CA GLU A 163 -9.53 -4.81 19.90
C GLU A 163 -8.79 -6.13 20.06
N LYS A 164 -7.51 -6.21 19.67
CA LYS A 164 -6.65 -7.37 19.94
C LYS A 164 -5.95 -7.29 21.28
N ILE A 165 -5.43 -6.13 21.67
CA ILE A 165 -4.81 -5.96 22.99
C ILE A 165 -5.83 -6.13 24.13
N GLU A 166 -7.09 -5.75 23.92
CA GLU A 166 -8.21 -5.98 24.84
C GLU A 166 -8.51 -7.47 25.06
N GLN A 167 -8.43 -8.27 23.99
CA GLN A 167 -8.60 -9.73 24.04
C GLN A 167 -7.41 -10.39 24.75
N GLU A 168 -6.19 -9.90 24.52
CA GLU A 168 -4.99 -10.40 25.22
C GLU A 168 -4.93 -10.02 26.71
N LEU A 169 -5.70 -9.03 27.16
CA LEU A 169 -5.86 -8.65 28.57
C LEU A 169 -7.04 -9.34 29.29
N GLU A 170 -7.87 -10.10 28.57
CA GLU A 170 -9.06 -10.72 29.14
C GLU A 170 -8.68 -11.66 30.31
N GLY A 171 -9.28 -11.42 31.48
CA GLY A 171 -8.99 -12.16 32.73
C GLY A 171 -7.68 -11.82 33.45
N LYS A 172 -6.84 -10.89 32.94
CA LYS A 172 -5.50 -10.62 33.48
C LYS A 172 -5.43 -9.32 34.31
N GLN A 173 -4.45 -9.22 35.21
CA GLN A 173 -4.15 -7.95 35.89
C GLN A 173 -3.13 -7.11 35.13
N PHE A 174 -2.04 -7.76 34.74
CA PHE A 174 -0.97 -7.29 33.87
C PHE A 174 -0.76 -8.32 32.76
N PHE A 175 -0.08 -7.96 31.66
CA PHE A 175 0.33 -8.95 30.67
C PHE A 175 1.28 -9.99 31.28
N GLY A 176 2.11 -9.59 32.25
CA GLY A 176 2.90 -10.46 33.14
C GLY A 176 2.09 -11.17 34.24
N GLY A 177 0.76 -11.29 34.09
CA GLY A 177 -0.11 -11.97 35.07
C GLY A 177 -0.40 -11.10 36.29
N GLU A 178 0.23 -11.44 37.42
CA GLU A 178 0.08 -10.73 38.70
C GLU A 178 1.02 -9.51 38.85
N SER A 179 2.00 -9.35 37.95
CA SER A 179 3.01 -8.30 38.05
C SER A 179 3.38 -7.71 36.68
N ILE A 180 4.01 -6.52 36.68
CA ILE A 180 4.40 -5.80 35.46
C ILE A 180 5.48 -6.58 34.71
N GLY A 181 5.12 -7.16 33.58
CA GLY A 181 6.02 -7.88 32.67
C GLY A 181 6.54 -7.02 31.51
N PHE A 182 7.23 -7.66 30.58
CA PHE A 182 7.84 -7.02 29.40
C PHE A 182 6.80 -6.29 28.54
N LEU A 183 5.67 -6.95 28.28
CA LEU A 183 4.61 -6.41 27.42
C LEU A 183 3.87 -5.25 28.10
N ASP A 184 3.74 -5.25 29.43
CA ASP A 184 3.24 -4.11 30.20
C ASP A 184 4.11 -2.88 30.00
N ILE A 185 5.44 -3.01 30.16
CA ILE A 185 6.40 -1.91 29.95
C ILE A 185 6.37 -1.46 28.48
N ALA A 186 6.33 -2.41 27.54
CA ALA A 186 6.33 -2.12 26.11
C ALA A 186 5.07 -1.35 25.65
N LEU A 187 3.89 -1.69 26.19
CA LEU A 187 2.62 -1.08 25.81
C LEU A 187 2.18 0.09 26.71
N ALA A 188 2.80 0.31 27.88
CA ALA A 188 2.38 1.31 28.87
C ALA A 188 2.21 2.76 28.34
N TRP A 189 2.80 3.09 27.19
CA TRP A 189 2.55 4.37 26.49
C TRP A 189 1.06 4.58 26.11
N ILE A 190 0.30 3.51 25.87
CA ILE A 190 -1.15 3.53 25.60
C ILE A 190 -1.90 4.22 26.75
N SER A 191 -1.43 4.09 28.00
CA SER A 191 -2.08 4.69 29.16
C SER A 191 -2.03 6.22 29.20
N HIS A 192 -1.00 6.85 28.61
CA HIS A 192 -0.69 8.28 28.83
C HIS A 192 -0.55 9.10 27.55
N TRP A 193 0.07 8.56 26.48
CA TRP A 193 0.24 9.28 25.21
C TRP A 193 -1.03 9.23 24.37
N LEU A 194 -1.68 8.07 24.30
CA LEU A 194 -2.87 7.90 23.46
C LEU A 194 -4.03 8.85 23.89
N PRO A 195 -4.37 9.01 25.19
CA PRO A 195 -5.36 9.99 25.64
C PRO A 195 -4.95 11.46 25.41
N VAL A 196 -3.66 11.75 25.27
CA VAL A 196 -3.16 13.09 24.93
C VAL A 196 -3.30 13.34 23.42
N TRP A 197 -3.02 12.34 22.59
CA TRP A 197 -3.27 12.39 21.14
C TRP A 197 -4.77 12.46 20.80
N GLU A 198 -5.63 11.86 21.64
CA GLU A 198 -7.08 11.95 21.54
C GLU A 198 -7.59 13.39 21.70
N GLU A 199 -7.14 14.08 22.75
CA GLU A 199 -7.48 15.48 23.00
C GLU A 199 -6.91 16.40 21.90
N VAL A 200 -5.58 16.34 21.71
CA VAL A 200 -4.80 17.21 20.80
C VAL A 200 -5.42 17.30 19.40
N ALA A 201 -5.64 16.15 18.77
CA ALA A 201 -6.09 16.08 17.39
C ALA A 201 -7.51 15.52 17.27
N SER A 202 -8.31 15.70 18.33
CA SER A 202 -9.73 15.37 18.48
C SER A 202 -10.15 14.08 17.77
N MET A 203 -9.86 12.97 18.43
CA MET A 203 -10.27 11.63 18.03
C MET A 203 -10.74 10.81 19.22
N LYS A 204 -11.31 9.64 18.95
CA LYS A 204 -11.54 8.58 19.94
C LYS A 204 -10.92 7.29 19.42
N ILE A 205 -9.98 6.72 20.17
CA ILE A 205 -9.41 5.37 20.01
C ILE A 205 -9.63 4.60 21.32
N PHE A 206 -9.26 5.17 22.47
CA PHE A 206 -9.22 4.49 23.76
C PHE A 206 -10.55 4.64 24.52
N ASP A 207 -11.61 4.17 23.89
CA ASP A 207 -12.96 4.18 24.47
C ASP A 207 -13.09 3.21 25.66
N LYS A 208 -13.62 3.70 26.81
CA LYS A 208 -13.75 2.92 28.05
C LYS A 208 -14.84 1.84 28.00
N GLU A 209 -15.91 2.05 27.25
CA GLU A 209 -17.02 1.08 27.15
C GLU A 209 -16.60 -0.09 26.24
N LYS A 210 -15.80 0.22 25.22
CA LYS A 210 -15.26 -0.77 24.28
C LYS A 210 -14.00 -1.49 24.77
N PHE A 211 -13.17 -0.84 25.60
CA PHE A 211 -11.88 -1.36 26.06
C PHE A 211 -11.74 -1.37 27.60
N PRO A 212 -12.66 -2.01 28.35
CA PRO A 212 -12.67 -2.00 29.81
C PRO A 212 -11.43 -2.66 30.45
N ASN A 213 -10.92 -3.77 29.90
CA ASN A 213 -9.74 -4.46 30.44
C ASN A 213 -8.48 -3.61 30.23
N THR A 214 -8.29 -3.07 29.01
CA THR A 214 -7.20 -2.15 28.69
C THR A 214 -7.29 -0.87 29.53
N ARG A 215 -8.49 -0.37 29.81
CA ARG A 215 -8.67 0.78 30.72
C ARG A 215 -8.25 0.45 32.15
N ALA A 216 -8.75 -0.66 32.72
CA ALA A 216 -8.39 -1.08 34.07
C ALA A 216 -6.91 -1.42 34.23
N TRP A 217 -6.28 -1.98 33.19
CA TRP A 217 -4.83 -2.15 33.10
C TRP A 217 -4.10 -0.80 33.07
N ALA A 218 -4.49 0.14 32.19
CA ALA A 218 -3.88 1.46 32.09
C ALA A 218 -3.98 2.25 33.40
N ASP A 219 -5.12 2.22 34.09
CA ASP A 219 -5.30 2.89 35.38
C ASP A 219 -4.41 2.29 36.49
N ARG A 220 -4.11 0.98 36.43
CA ARG A 220 -3.12 0.32 37.32
C ARG A 220 -1.68 0.71 36.97
N ILE A 221 -1.33 0.75 35.70
CA ILE A 221 -0.01 1.20 35.20
C ILE A 221 0.30 2.64 35.62
N LEU A 222 -0.65 3.56 35.45
CA LEU A 222 -0.54 4.96 35.88
C LEU A 222 -0.47 5.14 37.40
N SER A 223 -1.00 4.17 38.16
CA SER A 223 -0.97 4.17 39.62
C SER A 223 0.33 3.60 40.19
N HIS A 224 1.12 2.84 39.41
CA HIS A 224 2.35 2.23 39.87
C HIS A 224 3.43 3.31 40.16
N PRO A 225 4.00 3.41 41.39
CA PRO A 225 4.82 4.56 41.80
C PRO A 225 5.96 4.91 40.84
N VAL A 226 6.74 3.91 40.43
CA VAL A 226 7.87 4.08 39.50
C VAL A 226 7.46 4.71 38.16
N ILE A 227 6.29 4.34 37.65
CA ILE A 227 5.78 4.82 36.36
C ILE A 227 5.21 6.23 36.55
N LYS A 228 4.33 6.40 37.55
CA LYS A 228 3.71 7.67 37.94
C LYS A 228 4.73 8.80 38.11
N ASP A 229 5.80 8.54 38.87
CA ASP A 229 6.84 9.53 39.20
C ASP A 229 7.83 9.79 38.04
N SER A 230 7.58 9.19 36.86
CA SER A 230 8.37 9.38 35.63
C SER A 230 7.53 9.68 34.38
N LEU A 231 6.23 9.92 34.52
CA LEU A 231 5.38 10.36 33.42
C LEU A 231 5.80 11.76 32.91
N PRO A 232 5.81 12.01 31.59
CA PRO A 232 5.95 13.36 31.05
C PRO A 232 4.79 14.27 31.49
N PRO A 233 5.02 15.56 31.84
CA PRO A 233 3.95 16.50 32.20
C PRO A 233 2.90 16.68 31.09
N ARG A 234 1.62 16.42 31.42
CA ARG A 234 0.52 16.36 30.45
C ARG A 234 0.29 17.71 29.75
N ASP A 235 0.30 18.79 30.51
CA ASP A 235 0.16 20.17 30.03
C ASP A 235 1.23 20.54 28.99
N LYS A 236 2.48 20.15 29.23
CA LYS A 236 3.62 20.39 28.34
C LYS A 236 3.49 19.61 27.03
N MET A 237 2.89 18.41 27.06
CA MET A 237 2.62 17.63 25.84
C MET A 237 1.47 18.23 25.00
N LEU A 238 0.37 18.67 25.64
CA LEU A 238 -0.77 19.26 24.93
C LEU A 238 -0.37 20.49 24.09
N ARG A 239 0.44 21.39 24.67
CA ARG A 239 0.91 22.62 24.01
C ARG A 239 1.75 22.37 22.74
N LEU A 240 2.36 21.20 22.60
CA LEU A 240 3.20 20.84 21.46
C LEU A 240 2.42 20.21 20.30
N GLY A 241 1.16 19.82 20.53
CA GLY A 241 0.44 18.93 19.62
C GLY A 241 -0.52 19.60 18.64
N SER A 242 -0.91 20.86 18.83
CA SER A 242 -2.14 21.45 18.24
C SER A 242 -2.11 21.78 16.73
N GLY A 243 -1.31 21.06 15.94
CA GLY A 243 -1.37 21.05 14.48
C GLY A 243 -1.86 19.69 13.96
N PHE A 244 -2.45 19.69 12.75
CA PHE A 244 -2.92 18.52 12.00
C PHE A 244 -4.21 17.82 12.50
N LYS A 245 -5.25 17.82 11.64
CA LYS A 245 -6.51 17.03 11.71
C LYS A 245 -7.03 16.74 10.28
N ARG A 246 -7.87 15.73 9.95
CA ARG A 246 -7.88 14.25 10.20
C ARG A 246 -9.25 13.60 9.80
N LYS A 247 -9.25 12.70 8.80
CA LYS A 247 -10.23 11.93 7.93
C LYS A 247 -11.12 10.70 8.47
N SER A 248 -12.13 9.96 7.86
CA SER A 248 -12.26 8.57 7.13
C SER A 248 -13.49 7.57 7.41
N VAL A 249 -13.40 6.22 7.10
CA VAL A 249 -14.25 4.98 7.42
C VAL A 249 -13.65 3.66 6.72
N LYS A 250 -13.90 2.31 6.83
CA LYS A 250 -14.25 1.19 7.83
C LYS A 250 -13.86 -0.26 7.28
N LYS A 251 -14.56 -1.40 7.56
CA LYS A 251 -14.18 -2.65 8.36
C LYS A 251 -14.66 -4.01 7.67
N GLN A 252 -14.54 -5.33 8.06
CA GLN A 252 -14.09 -6.20 9.22
C GLN A 252 -13.62 -7.68 8.81
N LYS A 253 -13.91 -8.81 9.55
CA LYS A 253 -13.07 -10.08 9.69
C LYS A 253 -13.72 -11.35 10.36
N LYS A 254 -13.07 -12.56 10.33
CA LYS A 254 -13.11 -13.62 11.41
C LYS A 254 -11.80 -14.47 11.68
N SER A 255 -11.85 -15.82 11.84
CA SER A 255 -10.90 -16.77 12.52
C SER A 255 -11.23 -18.27 12.20
N MET A 256 -10.51 -19.38 12.48
CA MET A 256 -9.12 -19.76 12.93
C MET A 256 -9.09 -21.33 13.22
N ASP A 257 -7.97 -21.91 13.74
CA ASP A 257 -7.82 -23.20 14.54
C ASP A 257 -7.53 -24.55 13.80
N ASN A 258 -6.85 -25.62 14.31
CA ASN A 258 -5.69 -25.84 15.26
C ASN A 258 -5.28 -27.38 15.39
N GLU A 259 -4.03 -27.86 15.12
CA GLU A 259 -3.63 -29.33 15.19
C GLU A 259 -2.12 -29.69 15.50
N ASP A 260 -1.80 -30.89 16.07
CA ASP A 260 -0.51 -31.26 16.74
C ASP A 260 0.57 -31.94 15.86
N GLU A 261 1.39 -31.13 15.18
CA GLU A 261 2.64 -31.56 14.51
C GLU A 261 3.59 -30.35 14.37
N VAL A 262 4.88 -30.56 14.10
CA VAL A 262 5.79 -29.46 13.71
C VAL A 262 5.61 -29.20 12.21
N LYS A 263 4.87 -28.17 11.82
CA LYS A 263 4.55 -27.85 10.42
C LYS A 263 5.09 -26.47 10.05
N LEU A 264 5.92 -26.39 9.01
CA LEU A 264 6.44 -25.13 8.47
C LEU A 264 5.64 -24.73 7.23
N LEU A 265 4.77 -23.73 7.36
CA LEU A 265 4.13 -23.07 6.23
C LEU A 265 5.15 -22.13 5.58
N GLY A 266 5.44 -22.36 4.30
CA GLY A 266 6.48 -21.65 3.56
C GLY A 266 6.25 -21.69 2.06
N MET A 267 7.10 -20.99 1.30
CA MET A 267 7.10 -21.07 -0.16
C MET A 267 8.52 -21.42 -0.60
N TRP A 268 8.67 -22.32 -1.57
CA TRP A 268 9.95 -22.89 -1.99
C TRP A 268 10.99 -21.81 -2.39
N SER A 269 10.52 -20.66 -2.87
CA SER A 269 11.32 -19.51 -3.30
C SER A 269 11.57 -18.45 -2.21
N SER A 270 10.93 -18.55 -1.04
CA SER A 270 10.96 -17.51 -0.01
C SER A 270 12.21 -17.60 0.88
N PRO A 271 13.10 -16.57 0.91
CA PRO A 271 14.27 -16.58 1.79
C PRO A 271 13.87 -16.62 3.27
N PHE A 272 12.74 -15.99 3.60
CA PHE A 272 12.20 -15.96 4.95
C PHE A 272 11.77 -17.35 5.43
N ALA A 273 11.24 -18.19 4.54
CA ALA A 273 10.91 -19.58 4.85
C ALA A 273 12.17 -20.46 4.91
N ARG A 274 13.10 -20.32 3.96
CA ARG A 274 14.37 -21.07 3.95
C ARG A 274 15.23 -20.83 5.20
N ARG A 275 15.30 -19.60 5.73
CA ARG A 275 16.06 -19.34 6.97
C ARG A 275 15.50 -20.05 8.21
N VAL A 276 14.17 -20.23 8.27
CA VAL A 276 13.52 -21.07 9.29
C VAL A 276 13.82 -22.55 9.05
N GLU A 277 13.69 -23.01 7.81
CA GLU A 277 13.96 -24.39 7.40
C GLU A 277 15.40 -24.84 7.75
N TRP A 278 16.39 -23.99 7.47
CA TRP A 278 17.79 -24.23 7.79
C TRP A 278 18.02 -24.24 9.31
N SER A 279 17.32 -23.39 10.06
CA SER A 279 17.38 -23.44 11.54
C SER A 279 16.84 -24.76 12.08
N LEU A 280 15.71 -25.27 11.58
CA LEU A 280 15.19 -26.59 11.97
C LEU A 280 16.19 -27.71 11.62
N LYS A 281 16.76 -27.69 10.41
CA LYS A 281 17.72 -28.71 9.95
C LYS A 281 19.06 -28.67 10.71
N LEU A 282 19.59 -27.50 11.03
CA LEU A 282 20.79 -27.34 11.88
C LEU A 282 20.56 -27.84 13.32
N LYS A 283 19.32 -27.75 13.83
CA LYS A 283 18.90 -28.32 15.12
C LYS A 283 18.64 -29.83 15.06
N GLY A 284 18.59 -30.46 13.88
CA GLY A 284 18.16 -31.85 13.72
C GLY A 284 16.67 -32.08 14.02
N VAL A 285 15.82 -31.04 13.86
CA VAL A 285 14.38 -31.11 14.14
C VAL A 285 13.63 -31.53 12.88
N GLY A 286 12.84 -32.60 12.99
CA GLY A 286 11.90 -33.02 11.94
C GLY A 286 10.66 -32.13 11.86
N TYR A 287 10.16 -31.89 10.66
CA TYR A 287 8.99 -31.05 10.40
C TYR A 287 8.30 -31.45 9.08
N GLU A 288 7.00 -31.17 8.97
CA GLU A 288 6.25 -31.17 7.70
C GLU A 288 6.49 -29.83 6.98
N TRP A 289 6.84 -29.85 5.69
CA TRP A 289 6.81 -28.65 4.85
C TRP A 289 5.44 -28.49 4.20
N VAL A 290 4.82 -27.32 4.39
CA VAL A 290 3.53 -26.95 3.78
C VAL A 290 3.78 -25.81 2.79
N GLU A 291 3.61 -26.09 1.51
CA GLU A 291 3.80 -25.11 0.43
C GLU A 291 2.60 -24.14 0.35
N GLU A 292 2.87 -22.84 0.35
CA GLU A 292 1.89 -21.75 0.41
C GLU A 292 2.17 -20.71 -0.69
N ASP A 293 1.29 -20.64 -1.70
CA ASP A 293 1.42 -19.70 -2.82
C ASP A 293 0.95 -18.28 -2.46
N VAL A 294 1.79 -17.58 -1.70
CA VAL A 294 1.55 -16.18 -1.32
C VAL A 294 1.70 -15.18 -2.48
N VAL A 295 2.12 -15.63 -3.66
CA VAL A 295 2.27 -14.78 -4.86
C VAL A 295 0.95 -14.68 -5.61
N HIS A 296 0.25 -15.79 -5.79
CA HIS A 296 -0.99 -15.83 -6.57
C HIS A 296 -2.25 -15.85 -5.70
N THR A 297 -2.31 -16.61 -4.61
CA THR A 297 -3.49 -16.67 -3.72
C THR A 297 -3.15 -17.24 -2.33
N LYS A 298 -3.28 -16.40 -1.29
CA LYS A 298 -3.14 -16.85 0.11
C LYS A 298 -4.21 -17.88 0.47
N SER A 299 -3.83 -19.01 1.04
CA SER A 299 -4.77 -20.02 1.53
C SER A 299 -5.61 -19.51 2.72
N SER A 300 -6.79 -20.10 2.95
CA SER A 300 -7.57 -19.83 4.17
C SER A 300 -6.77 -20.18 5.43
N ARG A 301 -6.05 -21.30 5.39
CA ARG A 301 -5.14 -21.78 6.45
C ARG A 301 -4.08 -20.74 6.83
N LEU A 302 -3.46 -20.05 5.87
CA LEU A 302 -2.52 -18.96 6.15
C LEU A 302 -3.22 -17.73 6.75
N LEU A 303 -4.43 -17.41 6.30
CA LEU A 303 -5.25 -16.32 6.86
C LEU A 303 -5.77 -16.64 8.27
N GLU A 304 -5.90 -17.92 8.62
CA GLU A 304 -6.34 -18.44 9.92
C GLU A 304 -5.19 -18.52 10.92
N LEU A 305 -4.02 -19.03 10.51
CA LEU A 305 -2.82 -19.19 11.35
C LEU A 305 -2.00 -17.89 11.48
N ASN A 306 -2.07 -16.98 10.51
CA ASN A 306 -1.51 -15.63 10.60
C ASN A 306 -2.57 -14.56 10.25
N PRO A 307 -3.61 -14.38 11.09
CA PRO A 307 -4.74 -13.48 10.83
C PRO A 307 -4.40 -11.98 11.02
N VAL A 308 -3.12 -11.67 11.26
CA VAL A 308 -2.61 -10.31 11.50
C VAL A 308 -1.78 -9.84 10.31
N TYR A 309 -0.72 -10.58 9.97
CA TYR A 309 0.20 -10.21 8.89
C TYR A 309 -0.12 -10.92 7.58
N GLN A 310 -0.76 -12.10 7.64
CA GLN A 310 -1.13 -12.91 6.48
C GLN A 310 0.09 -13.16 5.57
N ARG A 311 1.21 -13.54 6.19
CA ARG A 311 2.53 -13.72 5.57
C ARG A 311 3.16 -15.04 6.02
N ILE A 312 3.99 -15.59 5.15
CA ILE A 312 4.88 -16.72 5.42
C ILE A 312 6.27 -16.23 5.88
N PRO A 313 7.05 -17.08 6.57
CA PRO A 313 6.63 -18.37 7.11
C PRO A 313 5.75 -18.26 8.35
N VAL A 314 5.06 -19.37 8.65
CA VAL A 314 4.43 -19.62 9.94
C VAL A 314 4.88 -21.00 10.38
N LEU A 315 5.50 -21.11 11.56
CA LEU A 315 5.76 -22.40 12.19
C LEU A 315 4.57 -22.74 13.08
N VAL A 316 3.94 -23.89 12.85
CA VAL A 316 3.01 -24.51 13.78
C VAL A 316 3.80 -25.52 14.61
N HIS A 317 3.72 -25.44 15.93
CA HIS A 317 4.27 -26.44 16.85
C HIS A 317 3.24 -26.67 17.96
N ASN A 318 2.75 -27.90 18.08
CA ASN A 318 1.72 -28.30 19.04
C ASN A 318 0.47 -27.39 18.95
N ARG A 319 -0.12 -27.35 17.75
CA ARG A 319 -1.20 -26.44 17.30
C ARG A 319 -0.85 -24.94 17.25
N LYS A 320 0.04 -24.46 18.11
CA LYS A 320 0.38 -23.03 18.24
C LYS A 320 1.08 -22.50 16.99
N ALA A 321 0.46 -21.51 16.33
CA ALA A 321 1.03 -20.80 15.20
C ALA A 321 1.98 -19.67 15.66
N ILE A 322 3.18 -19.66 15.10
CA ILE A 322 4.24 -18.69 15.38
C ILE A 322 4.60 -18.02 14.05
N PRO A 323 4.24 -16.74 13.82
CA PRO A 323 4.58 -16.01 12.60
C PRO A 323 5.94 -15.29 12.73
N GLU A 324 6.39 -14.68 11.63
CA GLU A 324 7.60 -13.85 11.51
C GLU A 324 8.92 -14.64 11.68
N SER A 325 9.66 -14.83 10.58
CA SER A 325 10.82 -15.75 10.52
C SER A 325 11.92 -15.53 11.56
N LEU A 326 12.21 -14.29 11.99
CA LEU A 326 13.18 -14.06 13.07
C LEU A 326 12.65 -14.52 14.44
N LEU A 327 11.37 -14.29 14.75
CA LEU A 327 10.75 -14.78 15.98
C LEU A 327 10.68 -16.32 15.99
N ILE A 328 10.41 -16.92 14.83
CA ILE A 328 10.44 -18.37 14.66
C ILE A 328 11.86 -18.92 14.86
N MET A 329 12.90 -18.27 14.32
CA MET A 329 14.30 -18.68 14.55
C MET A 329 14.71 -18.57 16.02
N GLU A 330 14.34 -17.48 16.71
CA GLU A 330 14.55 -17.37 18.16
C GLU A 330 13.76 -18.42 18.93
N TYR A 331 12.52 -18.73 18.55
CA TYR A 331 11.72 -19.78 19.17
C TYR A 331 12.35 -21.18 18.96
N ILE A 332 12.90 -21.46 17.78
CA ILE A 332 13.62 -22.71 17.49
C ILE A 332 14.86 -22.84 18.39
N ASP A 333 15.63 -21.77 18.55
CA ASP A 333 16.82 -21.75 19.41
C ASP A 333 16.49 -21.78 20.90
N GLU A 334 15.40 -21.13 21.31
CA GLU A 334 14.89 -21.16 22.69
C GLU A 334 14.21 -22.50 23.03
N THR A 335 13.68 -23.25 22.06
CA THR A 335 13.03 -24.57 22.28
C THR A 335 14.03 -25.73 22.22
N TRP A 336 14.84 -25.82 21.17
CA TRP A 336 15.76 -26.94 20.93
C TRP A 336 17.20 -26.53 21.23
N LYS A 337 17.69 -26.87 22.43
CA LYS A 337 18.95 -26.33 22.98
C LYS A 337 20.24 -26.89 22.36
N GLN A 338 20.18 -28.01 21.62
CA GLN A 338 21.30 -28.52 20.85
C GLN A 338 21.74 -27.50 19.77
N CYS A 339 23.03 -27.40 19.47
CA CYS A 339 23.60 -26.44 18.49
C CYS A 339 23.03 -25.01 18.64
N PRO A 340 23.41 -24.23 19.69
CA PRO A 340 22.92 -22.86 19.88
C PRO A 340 23.24 -21.97 18.67
N LEU A 341 22.22 -21.29 18.14
CA LEU A 341 22.34 -20.37 17.01
C LEU A 341 22.62 -18.94 17.49
N MET A 342 22.01 -18.53 18.60
CA MET A 342 22.30 -17.24 19.22
C MET A 342 23.62 -17.27 20.01
N PRO A 343 24.37 -16.16 20.05
CA PRO A 343 25.46 -15.94 21.01
C PRO A 343 25.01 -16.19 22.45
N GLN A 344 25.92 -16.32 23.42
CA GLN A 344 25.50 -16.45 24.83
C GLN A 344 25.42 -15.08 25.53
N ASP A 345 26.37 -14.19 25.26
CA ASP A 345 26.41 -12.84 25.86
C ASP A 345 25.13 -12.02 25.51
N PRO A 346 24.51 -11.31 26.49
CA PRO A 346 23.32 -10.51 26.24
C PRO A 346 23.50 -9.36 25.25
N PHE A 347 24.69 -8.75 25.18
CA PHE A 347 24.97 -7.69 24.21
C PHE A 347 25.14 -8.28 22.79
N GLU A 348 25.87 -9.39 22.65
CA GLU A 348 26.01 -10.08 21.36
C GLU A 348 24.67 -10.59 20.82
N ARG A 349 23.81 -11.14 21.70
CA ARG A 349 22.42 -11.50 21.33
C ARG A 349 21.59 -10.30 20.93
N ALA A 350 21.74 -9.16 21.61
CA ALA A 350 21.06 -7.93 21.22
C ALA A 350 21.53 -7.46 19.82
N MET A 351 22.84 -7.46 19.56
CA MET A 351 23.39 -7.09 18.26
C MET A 351 23.01 -8.06 17.13
N ALA A 352 22.87 -9.37 17.42
CA ALA A 352 22.37 -10.35 16.45
C ALA A 352 20.93 -10.03 15.99
N ARG A 353 20.02 -9.71 16.92
CA ARG A 353 18.65 -9.26 16.59
C ARG A 353 18.65 -7.96 15.78
N PHE A 354 19.48 -6.99 16.18
CA PHE A 354 19.62 -5.69 15.52
C PHE A 354 20.06 -5.83 14.06
N TRP A 355 21.14 -6.58 13.81
CA TRP A 355 21.70 -6.74 12.47
C TRP A 355 20.81 -7.60 11.57
N ALA A 356 20.12 -8.61 12.12
CA ALA A 356 19.14 -9.39 11.37
C ALA A 356 17.98 -8.52 10.86
N LYS A 357 17.42 -7.65 11.73
CA LYS A 357 16.39 -6.67 11.35
C LYS A 357 16.93 -5.63 10.36
N PHE A 358 18.18 -5.18 10.53
CA PHE A 358 18.83 -4.27 9.60
C PHE A 358 18.97 -4.88 8.20
N GLY A 359 19.37 -6.16 8.09
CA GLY A 359 19.46 -6.85 6.80
C GLY A 359 18.12 -6.88 6.05
N ASP A 360 17.04 -7.24 6.75
CA ASP A 360 15.68 -7.24 6.18
C ASP A 360 15.27 -5.84 5.68
N GLU A 361 15.33 -4.81 6.54
CA GLU A 361 14.81 -3.47 6.23
C GLU A 361 15.74 -2.53 5.44
N LYS A 362 17.05 -2.84 5.34
CA LYS A 362 18.06 -1.92 4.78
C LYS A 362 18.89 -2.54 3.66
N ILE A 363 18.74 -3.84 3.40
CA ILE A 363 19.35 -4.51 2.24
C ILE A 363 18.27 -5.24 1.44
N PHE A 364 17.56 -6.20 2.02
CA PHE A 364 16.64 -7.05 1.27
C PHE A 364 15.44 -6.27 0.70
N GLU A 365 14.74 -5.48 1.51
CA GLU A 365 13.64 -4.63 1.04
C GLU A 365 14.11 -3.60 -0.01
N PRO A 366 15.20 -2.84 0.19
CA PRO A 366 15.75 -1.97 -0.86
C PRO A 366 16.16 -2.68 -2.16
N VAL A 367 16.77 -3.87 -2.12
CA VAL A 367 17.07 -4.66 -3.33
C VAL A 367 15.78 -5.05 -4.05
N TYR A 368 14.82 -5.62 -3.33
CA TYR A 368 13.53 -6.04 -3.89
C TYR A 368 12.78 -4.87 -4.55
N ASN A 369 12.74 -3.72 -3.86
CA ASN A 369 12.16 -2.49 -4.40
C ASN A 369 12.92 -1.94 -5.61
N ALA A 370 14.26 -1.98 -5.62
CA ALA A 370 15.07 -1.60 -6.77
C ALA A 370 14.80 -2.50 -8.00
N VAL A 371 14.62 -3.80 -7.78
CA VAL A 371 14.35 -4.76 -8.86
C VAL A 371 12.97 -4.56 -9.46
N LEU A 372 11.93 -4.46 -8.62
CA LEU A 372 10.55 -4.28 -9.08
C LEU A 372 10.22 -2.88 -9.61
N SER A 373 11.02 -1.86 -9.30
CA SER A 373 10.81 -0.50 -9.79
C SER A 373 11.19 -0.32 -11.27
N PRO A 374 10.47 0.55 -12.02
CA PRO A 374 10.94 1.03 -13.32
C PRO A 374 12.19 1.92 -13.16
N PRO A 375 12.94 2.20 -14.24
CA PRO A 375 14.06 3.16 -14.22
C PRO A 375 13.65 4.55 -13.71
N GLY A 376 14.55 5.20 -12.97
CA GLY A 376 14.37 6.55 -12.41
C GLY A 376 14.71 6.66 -10.92
N GLU A 377 14.54 7.86 -10.36
CA GLU A 377 15.02 8.24 -9.02
C GLU A 377 14.65 7.26 -7.90
N MET A 378 13.43 6.70 -7.91
CA MET A 378 12.99 5.74 -6.89
C MET A 378 13.83 4.44 -6.90
N LYS A 379 14.20 3.95 -8.09
CA LYS A 379 15.07 2.77 -8.28
C LYS A 379 16.51 3.09 -7.88
N GLU A 380 17.02 4.25 -8.29
CA GLU A 380 18.37 4.72 -7.93
C GLU A 380 18.53 4.90 -6.41
N LYS A 381 17.52 5.47 -5.75
CA LYS A 381 17.45 5.62 -4.29
C LYS A 381 17.41 4.28 -3.58
N ALA A 382 16.64 3.31 -4.09
CA ALA A 382 16.58 1.96 -3.55
C ALA A 382 17.92 1.20 -3.71
N ILE A 383 18.57 1.30 -4.88
CA ILE A 383 19.93 0.79 -5.13
C ILE A 383 20.92 1.41 -4.13
N LYS A 384 20.90 2.75 -3.97
CA LYS A 384 21.78 3.45 -3.03
C LYS A 384 21.58 2.98 -1.59
N MET A 385 20.32 2.83 -1.14
CA MET A 385 20.02 2.33 0.21
C MET A 385 20.53 0.90 0.42
N ALA A 386 20.39 0.01 -0.57
CA ALA A 386 20.92 -1.35 -0.49
C ALA A 386 22.47 -1.36 -0.38
N ILE A 387 23.14 -0.50 -1.14
CA ILE A 387 24.60 -0.36 -1.12
C ILE A 387 25.08 0.21 0.23
N GLU A 388 24.44 1.26 0.76
CA GLU A 388 24.73 1.79 2.10
C GLU A 388 24.48 0.75 3.21
N GLY A 389 23.50 -0.14 3.02
CA GLY A 389 23.26 -1.29 3.90
C GLY A 389 24.40 -2.31 3.86
N LEU A 390 24.81 -2.74 2.66
CA LEU A 390 25.92 -3.68 2.47
C LEU A 390 27.25 -3.14 3.04
N GLU A 391 27.52 -1.83 2.94
CA GLU A 391 28.70 -1.20 3.55
C GLU A 391 28.75 -1.39 5.07
N LYS A 392 27.61 -1.37 5.77
CA LYS A 392 27.56 -1.63 7.22
C LYS A 392 27.79 -3.11 7.56
N ILE A 393 27.33 -4.03 6.71
CA ILE A 393 27.55 -5.48 6.88
C ILE A 393 29.01 -5.86 6.59
N GLU A 394 29.64 -5.26 5.58
CA GLU A 394 31.07 -5.40 5.27
C GLU A 394 31.99 -4.89 6.41
N GLU A 395 31.55 -3.85 7.13
CA GLU A 395 32.20 -3.38 8.36
C GLU A 395 32.02 -4.36 9.53
N GLU A 396 30.80 -4.79 9.83
CA GLU A 396 30.48 -5.67 10.97
C GLU A 396 31.07 -7.10 10.82
N LEU A 397 31.21 -7.59 9.58
CA LEU A 397 31.80 -8.90 9.28
C LEU A 397 33.34 -8.89 9.32
N ARG A 398 33.98 -7.71 9.39
CA ARG A 398 35.43 -7.57 9.26
C ARG A 398 36.19 -8.37 10.32
N GLY A 399 37.06 -9.28 9.87
CA GLY A 399 37.86 -10.15 10.74
C GLY A 399 37.13 -11.41 11.23
N LYS A 400 35.90 -11.68 10.77
CA LYS A 400 35.11 -12.86 11.17
C LYS A 400 34.96 -13.85 10.00
N GLN A 401 34.89 -15.14 10.30
CA GLN A 401 34.57 -16.18 9.31
C GLN A 401 33.05 -16.24 9.06
N PHE A 402 32.29 -16.30 10.15
CA PHE A 402 30.83 -16.19 10.21
C PHE A 402 30.45 -15.14 11.27
N PHE A 403 29.21 -14.65 11.26
CA PHE A 403 28.71 -13.80 12.34
C PHE A 403 28.62 -14.54 13.68
N GLY A 404 28.39 -15.86 13.65
CA GLY A 404 28.56 -16.80 14.77
C GLY A 404 30.02 -17.16 15.10
N GLY A 405 31.01 -16.43 14.56
CA GLY A 405 32.43 -16.68 14.79
C GLY A 405 32.98 -17.78 13.88
N GLU A 406 33.29 -18.95 14.46
CA GLU A 406 33.81 -20.10 13.72
C GLU A 406 32.71 -20.91 13.01
N ASN A 407 31.48 -20.84 13.51
CA ASN A 407 30.32 -21.61 13.04
C ASN A 407 29.20 -20.70 12.52
N VAL A 408 28.30 -21.25 11.70
CA VAL A 408 27.09 -20.57 11.19
C VAL A 408 26.13 -20.31 12.35
N GLY A 409 25.90 -19.04 12.70
CA GLY A 409 24.99 -18.63 13.76
C GLY A 409 23.66 -18.06 13.26
N PHE A 410 22.83 -17.59 14.20
CA PHE A 410 21.53 -16.95 13.92
C PHE A 410 21.64 -15.82 12.89
N LEU A 411 22.64 -14.94 13.04
CA LEU A 411 22.80 -13.78 12.16
C LEU A 411 23.26 -14.18 10.75
N ASP A 412 24.07 -15.23 10.61
CA ASP A 412 24.44 -15.80 9.32
C ASP A 412 23.20 -16.30 8.57
N ILE A 413 22.37 -17.10 9.25
CA ILE A 413 21.12 -17.65 8.72
C ILE A 413 20.12 -16.54 8.39
N ALA A 414 20.06 -15.49 9.21
CA ALA A 414 19.17 -14.34 9.00
C ALA A 414 19.55 -13.51 7.75
N LEU A 415 20.86 -13.25 7.56
CA LEU A 415 21.40 -12.45 6.45
C LEU A 415 21.62 -13.24 5.15
N ALA A 416 21.49 -14.57 5.17
CA ALA A 416 21.74 -15.46 4.03
C ALA A 416 20.91 -15.14 2.76
N CYS A 417 19.89 -14.29 2.85
CA CYS A 417 19.24 -13.73 1.66
C CYS A 417 20.22 -12.96 0.75
N ILE A 418 21.25 -12.33 1.33
CA ILE A 418 22.30 -11.57 0.63
C ILE A 418 23.17 -12.49 -0.25
N SER A 419 23.47 -13.72 0.19
CA SER A 419 24.41 -14.58 -0.52
C SER A 419 23.85 -15.17 -1.82
N TYR A 420 22.53 -15.45 -1.85
CA TYR A 420 21.89 -16.16 -2.97
C TYR A 420 20.77 -15.38 -3.65
N TRP A 421 19.82 -14.81 -2.90
CA TRP A 421 18.65 -14.14 -3.52
C TRP A 421 19.04 -12.80 -4.14
N VAL A 422 19.93 -12.03 -3.50
CA VAL A 422 20.38 -10.74 -4.05
C VAL A 422 21.06 -10.92 -5.42
N PRO A 423 22.03 -11.83 -5.63
CA PRO A 423 22.59 -12.09 -6.96
C PRO A 423 21.57 -12.50 -8.03
N VAL A 424 20.59 -13.37 -7.71
CA VAL A 424 19.54 -13.76 -8.67
C VAL A 424 18.62 -12.58 -9.00
N MET A 425 18.28 -11.77 -7.99
CA MET A 425 17.51 -10.53 -8.15
C MET A 425 18.27 -9.47 -8.97
N GLU A 426 19.59 -9.35 -8.81
CA GLU A 426 20.45 -8.44 -9.58
C GLU A 426 20.44 -8.77 -11.07
N GLU A 427 20.69 -10.04 -11.40
CA GLU A 427 20.74 -10.54 -12.78
C GLU A 427 19.36 -10.40 -13.46
N VAL A 428 18.28 -10.83 -12.80
CA VAL A 428 16.92 -10.73 -13.33
C VAL A 428 16.42 -9.29 -13.41
N GLY A 429 16.78 -8.44 -12.45
CA GLY A 429 16.40 -7.02 -12.39
C GLY A 429 17.28 -6.08 -13.21
N SER A 430 18.38 -6.59 -13.78
CA SER A 430 19.44 -5.82 -14.44
C SER A 430 19.96 -4.66 -13.59
N VAL A 431 20.23 -4.93 -12.31
CA VAL A 431 20.81 -3.97 -11.35
C VAL A 431 22.13 -4.50 -10.80
N LYS A 432 23.06 -3.59 -10.46
CA LYS A 432 24.35 -3.94 -9.85
C LYS A 432 24.45 -3.32 -8.46
N ILE A 433 24.52 -4.16 -7.43
CA ILE A 433 24.40 -3.81 -6.01
C ILE A 433 25.48 -4.53 -5.20
N PHE A 434 25.56 -5.87 -5.24
CA PHE A 434 26.46 -6.71 -4.42
C PHE A 434 27.77 -7.01 -5.16
N ASP A 435 28.46 -5.94 -5.54
CA ASP A 435 29.73 -5.99 -6.26
C ASP A 435 30.88 -6.62 -5.43
N LYS A 436 31.69 -7.47 -6.08
CA LYS A 436 32.78 -8.23 -5.42
C LYS A 436 34.03 -7.40 -5.12
N GLU A 437 34.32 -6.35 -5.88
CA GLU A 437 35.44 -5.44 -5.61
C GLU A 437 35.12 -4.52 -4.43
N LYS A 438 33.86 -4.11 -4.31
CA LYS A 438 33.36 -3.28 -3.21
C LYS A 438 33.07 -4.05 -1.92
N PHE A 439 32.60 -5.30 -2.00
CA PHE A 439 32.19 -6.11 -0.85
C PHE A 439 32.93 -7.46 -0.74
N PRO A 440 34.28 -7.48 -0.76
CA PRO A 440 35.05 -8.73 -0.81
C PRO A 440 34.89 -9.63 0.43
N ILE A 441 34.72 -9.07 1.63
CA ILE A 441 34.56 -9.85 2.87
C ILE A 441 33.17 -10.50 2.89
N THR A 442 32.12 -9.73 2.59
CA THR A 442 30.74 -10.22 2.50
C THR A 442 30.60 -11.21 1.35
N ARG A 443 31.32 -11.03 0.24
CA ARG A 443 31.35 -12.05 -0.83
C ARG A 443 32.04 -13.34 -0.40
N ALA A 444 33.19 -13.26 0.28
CA ALA A 444 33.86 -14.45 0.80
C ALA A 444 33.01 -15.19 1.87
N TRP A 445 32.21 -14.46 2.66
CA TRP A 445 31.21 -15.06 3.56
C TRP A 445 30.03 -15.68 2.80
N ALA A 446 29.53 -15.02 1.74
CA ALA A 446 28.49 -15.57 0.88
C ALA A 446 28.92 -16.90 0.24
N ASP A 447 30.16 -16.99 -0.24
CA ASP A 447 30.73 -18.21 -0.80
C ASP A 447 30.88 -19.31 0.28
N ARG A 448 31.22 -18.95 1.53
CA ARG A 448 31.28 -19.89 2.69
C ARG A 448 29.91 -20.41 3.12
N ILE A 449 28.93 -19.54 3.31
CA ILE A 449 27.61 -19.94 3.81
C ILE A 449 26.84 -20.81 2.80
N LEU A 450 26.98 -20.55 1.50
CA LEU A 450 26.44 -21.40 0.44
C LEU A 450 27.20 -22.72 0.24
N SER A 451 28.40 -22.84 0.80
CA SER A 451 29.16 -24.08 0.86
C SER A 451 28.81 -24.97 2.07
N HIS A 452 28.08 -24.44 3.06
CA HIS A 452 27.67 -25.20 4.25
C HIS A 452 26.66 -26.31 3.86
N PRO A 453 26.89 -27.61 4.20
CA PRO A 453 26.10 -28.72 3.66
C PRO A 453 24.58 -28.56 3.78
N VAL A 454 24.10 -28.28 5.00
CA VAL A 454 22.66 -28.09 5.30
C VAL A 454 22.04 -26.94 4.50
N ILE A 455 22.80 -25.92 4.14
CA ILE A 455 22.30 -24.79 3.34
C ILE A 455 22.34 -25.18 1.87
N LYS A 456 23.49 -25.66 1.38
CA LYS A 456 23.73 -26.08 0.00
C LYS A 456 22.71 -27.08 -0.53
N GLU A 457 22.37 -28.09 0.27
CA GLU A 457 21.39 -29.13 -0.06
C GLU A 457 19.94 -28.63 -0.08
N ASN A 458 19.68 -27.46 0.51
CA ASN A 458 18.35 -26.90 0.73
C ASN A 458 18.21 -25.47 0.20
N LEU A 459 19.03 -25.12 -0.80
CA LEU A 459 18.83 -23.93 -1.63
C LEU A 459 17.72 -24.19 -2.67
N PRO A 460 16.96 -23.15 -3.07
CA PRO A 460 16.09 -23.25 -4.24
C PRO A 460 16.87 -23.61 -5.53
N PRO A 461 16.24 -24.29 -6.51
CA PRO A 461 16.81 -24.42 -7.85
C PRO A 461 16.92 -23.06 -8.53
N ARG A 462 18.12 -22.70 -8.99
CA ARG A 462 18.43 -21.33 -9.46
C ARG A 462 17.69 -20.97 -10.75
N ASP A 463 17.63 -21.92 -11.69
CA ASP A 463 16.81 -21.87 -12.90
C ASP A 463 15.35 -21.49 -12.60
N LYS A 464 14.76 -22.11 -11.58
CA LYS A 464 13.38 -21.80 -11.16
C LYS A 464 13.27 -20.44 -10.50
N MET A 465 14.26 -20.02 -9.71
CA MET A 465 14.29 -18.70 -9.09
C MET A 465 14.38 -17.57 -10.11
N GLU A 466 15.19 -17.76 -11.16
CA GLU A 466 15.33 -16.81 -12.26
C GLU A 466 13.99 -16.66 -13.03
N VAL A 467 13.35 -17.78 -13.40
CA VAL A 467 12.01 -17.77 -14.02
C VAL A 467 10.98 -17.12 -13.10
N PHE A 468 10.96 -17.49 -11.81
CA PHE A 468 10.04 -16.94 -10.82
C PHE A 468 10.13 -15.42 -10.70
N PHE A 469 11.32 -14.84 -10.57
CA PHE A 469 11.47 -13.38 -10.52
C PHE A 469 11.16 -12.70 -11.86
N GLN A 470 11.47 -13.32 -13.00
CA GLN A 470 11.05 -12.81 -14.30
C GLN A 470 9.52 -12.78 -14.44
N GLU A 471 8.81 -13.79 -13.94
CA GLU A 471 7.35 -13.82 -13.92
C GLU A 471 6.77 -12.80 -12.93
N HIS A 472 7.38 -12.65 -11.75
CA HIS A 472 6.99 -11.63 -10.78
C HIS A 472 7.16 -10.21 -11.36
N LEU A 473 8.24 -9.94 -12.10
CA LEU A 473 8.41 -8.70 -12.87
C LEU A 473 7.34 -8.56 -13.96
N LYS A 474 7.01 -9.61 -14.72
CA LYS A 474 5.93 -9.62 -15.74
C LYS A 474 4.53 -9.48 -15.12
N ILE A 475 4.38 -9.66 -13.80
CA ILE A 475 3.17 -9.38 -13.02
C ILE A 475 3.14 -7.92 -12.56
N MET A 476 4.20 -7.44 -11.92
CA MET A 476 4.28 -6.06 -11.41
C MET A 476 4.32 -5.01 -12.51
N SER A 477 4.85 -5.34 -13.69
CA SER A 477 4.83 -4.48 -14.90
C SER A 477 3.56 -4.62 -15.76
N SER A 478 2.55 -5.36 -15.29
CA SER A 478 1.38 -5.66 -16.14
C SER A 478 0.44 -4.48 -16.34
N LYS A 479 0.12 -4.24 -17.61
CA LYS A 479 -0.57 -3.05 -18.12
C LYS A 479 -2.05 -3.07 -17.72
N THR A 480 -2.59 -1.94 -17.25
CA THR A 480 -4.04 -1.77 -17.12
C THR A 480 -4.71 -1.63 -18.48
N HIS A 481 -6.00 -1.97 -18.57
CA HIS A 481 -6.81 -1.91 -19.78
C HIS A 481 -6.64 -0.60 -20.58
N GLY A 482 -6.74 0.55 -19.90
CA GLY A 482 -6.60 1.86 -20.54
C GLY A 482 -5.21 2.10 -21.13
N TRP A 483 -4.16 1.47 -20.60
CA TRP A 483 -2.81 1.61 -21.16
C TRP A 483 -2.64 0.87 -22.49
N ALA A 484 -3.27 -0.31 -22.65
CA ALA A 484 -3.19 -1.07 -23.90
C ALA A 484 -3.72 -0.25 -25.09
N ARG A 485 -4.88 0.42 -24.92
CA ARG A 485 -5.47 1.33 -25.92
C ARG A 485 -4.48 2.44 -26.35
N VAL A 486 -3.86 3.11 -25.38
CA VAL A 486 -2.87 4.19 -25.60
C VAL A 486 -1.62 3.68 -26.34
N GLU A 487 -1.07 2.54 -25.90
CA GLU A 487 0.15 1.96 -26.46
C GLU A 487 -0.05 1.48 -27.91
N TRP A 488 -1.22 0.93 -28.23
CA TRP A 488 -1.58 0.56 -29.60
C TRP A 488 -1.70 1.80 -30.51
N SER A 489 -2.31 2.89 -30.04
CA SER A 489 -2.36 4.15 -30.81
C SER A 489 -0.96 4.72 -31.08
N LEU A 490 -0.07 4.80 -30.08
CA LEU A 490 1.32 5.26 -30.28
C LEU A 490 2.06 4.41 -31.33
N LYS A 491 1.93 3.09 -31.25
CA LYS A 491 2.56 2.14 -32.18
C LYS A 491 1.97 2.23 -33.60
N MET A 492 0.67 2.49 -33.75
CA MET A 492 0.05 2.75 -35.07
C MET A 492 0.44 4.09 -35.67
N LYS A 493 0.81 5.08 -34.84
CA LYS A 493 1.38 6.37 -35.26
C LYS A 493 2.88 6.31 -35.58
N GLY A 494 3.56 5.21 -35.27
CA GLY A 494 5.02 5.11 -35.39
C GLY A 494 5.78 6.00 -34.40
N VAL A 495 5.20 6.24 -33.22
CA VAL A 495 5.84 7.04 -32.14
C VAL A 495 6.52 6.08 -31.15
N GLU A 496 7.80 6.33 -30.87
CA GLU A 496 8.61 5.53 -29.94
C GLU A 496 8.16 5.76 -28.48
N GLU A 497 8.27 4.72 -27.63
CA GLU A 497 7.77 4.79 -26.24
C GLU A 497 8.56 5.77 -25.36
N ASP A 498 9.78 6.12 -25.74
CA ASP A 498 10.72 6.99 -25.01
C ASP A 498 10.18 8.42 -24.78
N VAL A 499 9.18 8.85 -25.55
CA VAL A 499 8.46 10.12 -25.38
C VAL A 499 7.47 10.06 -24.19
N VAL A 500 7.24 8.89 -23.60
CA VAL A 500 6.07 8.59 -22.75
C VAL A 500 6.44 7.88 -21.43
N HIS A 501 6.45 8.62 -20.32
CA HIS A 501 6.77 8.07 -18.99
C HIS A 501 5.68 7.13 -18.44
N LYS A 502 5.96 5.82 -18.46
CA LYS A 502 5.22 4.79 -17.68
C LYS A 502 5.69 4.79 -16.23
N SER A 503 4.96 5.40 -15.29
CA SER A 503 5.28 5.25 -13.85
C SER A 503 4.08 5.32 -12.90
N SER A 504 4.19 4.57 -11.80
CA SER A 504 3.32 4.65 -10.62
C SER A 504 3.62 5.86 -9.73
N GLY A 505 4.71 6.59 -9.99
CA GLY A 505 5.07 7.84 -9.28
C GLY A 505 4.13 9.01 -9.59
N LEU A 506 3.28 8.89 -10.61
CA LEU A 506 2.33 9.92 -11.03
C LEU A 506 1.21 10.24 -10.02
N LEU A 507 1.14 9.55 -8.88
CA LEU A 507 0.29 9.91 -7.74
C LEU A 507 0.57 11.33 -7.18
N GLU A 508 1.78 11.86 -7.38
CA GLU A 508 2.14 13.23 -6.95
C GLU A 508 1.68 14.31 -7.95
N LEU A 509 1.45 13.94 -9.22
CA LEU A 509 1.03 14.85 -10.30
C LEU A 509 -0.47 14.77 -10.64
N ASN A 510 -1.24 13.88 -9.99
CA ASN A 510 -2.68 13.74 -10.23
C ASN A 510 -3.46 13.63 -8.90
N PRO A 511 -4.00 14.74 -8.36
CA PRO A 511 -4.80 14.74 -7.13
C PRO A 511 -6.23 14.21 -7.33
N ILE A 512 -6.57 13.62 -8.49
CA ILE A 512 -7.95 13.31 -8.89
C ILE A 512 -8.27 11.82 -8.75
N TYR A 513 -7.35 10.91 -9.11
CA TYR A 513 -7.63 9.46 -9.17
C TYR A 513 -6.68 8.59 -8.31
N ARG A 514 -6.68 8.80 -6.99
CA ARG A 514 -5.83 8.07 -6.00
C ARG A 514 -6.09 6.56 -5.82
N ARG A 515 -6.94 5.88 -6.61
CA ARG A 515 -7.41 4.50 -6.33
C ARG A 515 -7.34 3.49 -7.47
N ILE A 516 -7.07 3.89 -8.71
CA ILE A 516 -6.99 2.98 -9.87
C ILE A 516 -5.82 3.44 -10.76
N PRO A 517 -5.00 2.56 -11.37
CA PRO A 517 -4.00 2.95 -12.35
C PRO A 517 -4.66 3.30 -13.70
N VAL A 518 -5.24 4.50 -13.74
CA VAL A 518 -5.74 5.15 -14.96
C VAL A 518 -4.56 5.44 -15.89
N ALA A 519 -4.73 5.28 -17.19
CA ALA A 519 -3.70 5.67 -18.15
C ALA A 519 -3.49 7.19 -18.11
N MET A 520 -2.23 7.63 -18.10
CA MET A 520 -1.87 9.05 -18.16
C MET A 520 -0.63 9.23 -19.03
N LEU A 521 -0.73 10.09 -20.05
CA LEU A 521 0.37 10.47 -20.92
C LEU A 521 1.03 11.73 -20.36
N VAL A 522 2.36 11.76 -20.28
CA VAL A 522 3.12 13.00 -20.04
C VAL A 522 3.88 13.34 -21.31
N HIS A 523 3.62 14.52 -21.88
CA HIS A 523 4.30 15.03 -23.09
C HIS A 523 4.61 16.51 -22.89
N ASN A 524 5.86 16.94 -23.15
CA ASN A 524 6.31 18.32 -22.95
C ASN A 524 5.97 18.91 -21.56
N ARG A 525 6.15 18.09 -20.50
CA ARG A 525 5.78 18.38 -19.09
C ARG A 525 4.29 18.63 -18.82
N LYS A 526 3.41 18.55 -19.82
CA LYS A 526 1.94 18.53 -19.67
C LYS A 526 1.49 17.08 -19.40
N ALA A 527 0.61 16.87 -18.42
CA ALA A 527 0.05 15.56 -18.07
C ALA A 527 -1.40 15.44 -18.54
N ILE A 528 -1.75 14.30 -19.16
CA ILE A 528 -3.02 14.09 -19.87
C ILE A 528 -3.65 12.77 -19.38
N PRO A 529 -4.69 12.82 -18.53
CA PRO A 529 -5.37 11.64 -18.01
C PRO A 529 -6.38 11.06 -19.02
N GLU A 530 -6.95 9.90 -18.68
CA GLU A 530 -8.01 9.18 -19.41
C GLU A 530 -7.60 8.62 -20.79
N SER A 531 -7.66 7.29 -20.95
CA SER A 531 -7.16 6.60 -22.17
C SER A 531 -7.74 7.15 -23.48
N LEU A 532 -9.04 7.48 -23.54
CA LEU A 532 -9.66 8.01 -24.75
C LEU A 532 -9.18 9.43 -25.08
N LEU A 533 -9.06 10.31 -24.07
CA LEU A 533 -8.52 11.66 -24.23
C LEU A 533 -7.05 11.66 -24.67
N ILE A 534 -6.27 10.70 -24.16
CA ILE A 534 -4.90 10.46 -24.60
C ILE A 534 -4.84 10.01 -26.07
N MET A 535 -5.73 9.13 -26.51
CA MET A 535 -5.80 8.68 -27.91
C MET A 535 -6.16 9.83 -28.86
N GLU A 536 -7.07 10.71 -28.47
CA GLU A 536 -7.37 11.92 -29.25
C GLU A 536 -6.20 12.89 -29.30
N TYR A 537 -5.55 13.15 -28.15
CA TYR A 537 -4.35 13.99 -28.11
C TYR A 537 -3.23 13.44 -29.00
N ILE A 538 -3.05 12.11 -29.01
CA ILE A 538 -2.12 11.43 -29.91
C ILE A 538 -2.48 11.68 -31.37
N ASP A 539 -3.75 11.64 -31.75
CA ASP A 539 -4.20 11.86 -33.12
C ASP A 539 -4.11 13.34 -33.57
N GLU A 540 -4.50 14.27 -32.70
CA GLU A 540 -4.40 15.72 -32.94
C GLU A 540 -2.93 16.19 -33.01
N THR A 541 -2.02 15.55 -32.26
CA THR A 541 -0.57 15.85 -32.23
C THR A 541 0.20 15.21 -33.40
N TRP A 542 0.04 13.89 -33.61
CA TRP A 542 0.80 13.13 -34.60
C TRP A 542 -0.09 12.80 -35.81
N LYS A 543 -0.14 13.73 -36.77
CA LYS A 543 -1.13 13.73 -37.87
C LYS A 543 -0.87 12.68 -38.97
N GLN A 544 0.25 11.97 -38.94
CA GLN A 544 0.46 10.79 -39.80
C GLN A 544 -0.54 9.68 -39.42
N CYS A 545 -1.08 8.95 -40.41
CA CYS A 545 -2.05 7.86 -40.21
C CYS A 545 -3.24 8.27 -39.30
N PRO A 546 -4.20 9.09 -39.77
CA PRO A 546 -5.28 9.62 -38.95
C PRO A 546 -6.21 8.52 -38.43
N LEU A 547 -6.37 8.46 -37.11
CA LEU A 547 -7.23 7.53 -36.38
C LEU A 547 -8.60 8.16 -36.06
N MET A 548 -8.78 9.48 -36.28
CA MET A 548 -10.08 10.13 -36.39
C MET A 548 -10.48 10.44 -37.84
N PRO A 549 -11.77 10.32 -38.19
CA PRO A 549 -12.32 10.86 -39.42
C PRO A 549 -12.20 12.39 -39.50
N GLN A 550 -12.21 12.90 -40.74
CA GLN A 550 -12.16 14.33 -41.02
C GLN A 550 -13.55 15.00 -41.03
N ASP A 551 -14.64 14.23 -41.13
CA ASP A 551 -16.01 14.74 -40.99
C ASP A 551 -16.39 14.98 -39.50
N PRO A 552 -17.02 16.13 -39.16
CA PRO A 552 -17.47 16.43 -37.80
C PRO A 552 -18.51 15.46 -37.22
N PHE A 553 -19.45 14.97 -38.04
CA PHE A 553 -20.46 14.02 -37.56
C PHE A 553 -19.83 12.66 -37.31
N GLU A 554 -18.96 12.18 -38.21
CA GLU A 554 -18.23 10.93 -38.00
C GLU A 554 -17.37 10.99 -36.72
N ARG A 555 -16.67 12.11 -36.42
CA ARG A 555 -15.93 12.25 -35.15
C ARG A 555 -16.84 12.13 -33.92
N ALA A 556 -18.00 12.77 -33.95
CA ALA A 556 -18.98 12.64 -32.87
C ALA A 556 -19.47 11.19 -32.73
N MET A 557 -19.68 10.47 -33.84
CA MET A 557 -20.04 9.05 -33.83
C MET A 557 -18.93 8.14 -33.30
N VAL A 558 -17.65 8.41 -33.62
CA VAL A 558 -16.50 7.65 -33.07
C VAL A 558 -16.42 7.80 -31.54
N ARG A 559 -16.62 9.01 -31.01
CA ARG A 559 -16.71 9.25 -29.56
C ARG A 559 -17.93 8.57 -28.93
N PHE A 560 -19.10 8.71 -29.55
CA PHE A 560 -20.35 8.08 -29.11
C PHE A 560 -20.19 6.57 -29.01
N TRP A 561 -19.68 5.91 -30.04
CA TRP A 561 -19.51 4.45 -30.07
C TRP A 561 -18.44 3.95 -29.09
N ALA A 562 -17.39 4.75 -28.81
CA ALA A 562 -16.41 4.40 -27.77
C ALA A 562 -17.06 4.44 -26.37
N LYS A 563 -17.84 5.48 -26.06
CA LYS A 563 -18.63 5.59 -24.82
C LYS A 563 -19.72 4.51 -24.74
N PHE A 564 -20.32 4.14 -25.86
CA PHE A 564 -21.31 3.07 -25.97
C PHE A 564 -20.70 1.69 -25.67
N GLY A 565 -19.55 1.36 -26.25
CA GLY A 565 -18.89 0.08 -26.01
C GLY A 565 -18.54 -0.14 -24.53
N ASP A 566 -18.03 0.89 -23.86
CA ASP A 566 -17.72 0.82 -22.44
C ASP A 566 -19.01 0.75 -21.57
N GLU A 567 -19.98 1.66 -21.76
CA GLU A 567 -21.19 1.71 -20.89
C GLU A 567 -22.30 0.68 -21.23
N LYS A 568 -22.37 0.16 -22.45
CA LYS A 568 -23.51 -0.64 -22.96
C LYS A 568 -23.13 -2.08 -23.30
N ILE A 569 -21.84 -2.39 -23.38
CA ILE A 569 -21.35 -3.76 -23.63
C ILE A 569 -20.41 -4.19 -22.49
N HIS A 570 -19.26 -3.53 -22.31
CA HIS A 570 -18.26 -3.90 -21.30
C HIS A 570 -18.83 -3.93 -19.88
N ASP A 571 -19.39 -2.82 -19.40
CA ASP A 571 -19.88 -2.72 -18.02
C ASP A 571 -21.12 -3.61 -17.79
N PRO A 572 -22.11 -3.72 -18.69
CA PRO A 572 -23.19 -4.70 -18.57
C PRO A 572 -22.74 -6.16 -18.64
N GLU A 573 -21.76 -6.52 -19.47
CA GLU A 573 -21.18 -7.87 -19.49
C GLU A 573 -20.43 -8.17 -18.18
N TYR A 574 -19.57 -7.27 -17.74
CA TYR A 574 -18.86 -7.38 -16.45
C TYR A 574 -19.86 -7.60 -15.32
N ASN A 575 -20.90 -6.77 -15.23
CA ASN A 575 -21.93 -6.88 -14.21
C ASN A 575 -22.78 -8.15 -14.37
N SER A 576 -23.07 -8.58 -15.59
CA SER A 576 -23.76 -9.85 -15.88
C SER A 576 -22.97 -11.04 -15.36
N ILE A 577 -21.66 -11.09 -15.57
CA ILE A 577 -20.87 -12.25 -15.14
C ILE A 577 -20.56 -12.19 -13.65
N MET A 578 -20.25 -11.00 -13.12
CA MET A 578 -19.84 -10.78 -11.72
C MET A 578 -21.00 -10.68 -10.71
N SER A 579 -22.25 -10.49 -11.15
CA SER A 579 -23.42 -10.49 -10.26
C SER A 579 -23.86 -11.92 -9.88
N PRO A 580 -24.37 -12.16 -8.66
CA PRO A 580 -25.05 -13.41 -8.30
C PRO A 580 -26.35 -13.60 -9.12
N PRO A 581 -26.90 -14.82 -9.22
CA PRO A 581 -28.17 -15.07 -9.90
C PRO A 581 -29.32 -14.20 -9.35
N GLY A 582 -30.11 -13.58 -10.24
CA GLY A 582 -31.23 -12.70 -9.89
C GLY A 582 -31.47 -11.61 -10.94
N GLU A 583 -32.48 -10.76 -10.73
CA GLU A 583 -32.93 -9.71 -11.68
C GLU A 583 -31.78 -8.81 -12.14
N LYS A 584 -30.89 -8.41 -11.23
CA LYS A 584 -29.71 -7.59 -11.53
C LYS A 584 -28.79 -8.22 -12.58
N LYS A 585 -28.59 -9.54 -12.49
CA LYS A 585 -27.78 -10.32 -13.44
C LYS A 585 -28.47 -10.37 -14.79
N GLU A 586 -29.74 -10.76 -14.81
CA GLU A 586 -30.55 -10.88 -16.03
C GLU A 586 -30.67 -9.54 -16.77
N LYS A 587 -30.92 -8.44 -16.05
CA LYS A 587 -30.94 -7.09 -16.62
C LYS A 587 -29.59 -6.72 -17.23
N ALA A 588 -28.48 -7.00 -16.54
CA ALA A 588 -27.14 -6.73 -17.06
C ALA A 588 -26.83 -7.59 -18.30
N THR A 589 -27.23 -8.88 -18.31
CA THR A 589 -27.17 -9.76 -19.49
C THR A 589 -27.94 -9.16 -20.67
N ASN A 590 -29.21 -8.78 -20.45
CA ASN A 590 -30.08 -8.24 -21.49
C ASN A 590 -29.56 -6.89 -22.03
N MET A 591 -29.00 -6.04 -21.16
CA MET A 591 -28.34 -4.80 -21.58
C MET A 591 -27.10 -5.06 -22.44
N ALA A 592 -26.24 -6.03 -22.09
CA ALA A 592 -25.07 -6.39 -22.89
C ALA A 592 -25.45 -6.94 -24.27
N ILE A 593 -26.46 -7.84 -24.33
CA ILE A 593 -26.99 -8.40 -25.58
C ILE A 593 -27.59 -7.30 -26.47
N GLU A 594 -28.33 -6.36 -25.89
CA GLU A 594 -28.90 -5.21 -26.61
C GLU A 594 -27.82 -4.22 -27.10
N GLY A 595 -26.72 -4.09 -26.35
CA GLY A 595 -25.51 -3.39 -26.79
C GLY A 595 -24.90 -4.05 -28.04
N LEU A 596 -24.67 -5.36 -27.98
CA LEU A 596 -24.11 -6.13 -29.09
C LEU A 596 -24.99 -6.09 -30.36
N LYS A 597 -26.32 -6.14 -30.25
CA LYS A 597 -27.22 -5.97 -31.41
C LYS A 597 -27.00 -4.65 -32.13
N LYS A 598 -26.83 -3.55 -31.38
CA LYS A 598 -26.65 -2.20 -31.96
C LYS A 598 -25.28 -2.04 -32.61
N THR A 599 -24.25 -2.66 -32.05
CA THR A 599 -22.93 -2.79 -32.70
C THR A 599 -23.00 -3.65 -33.98
N GLU A 600 -23.74 -4.76 -33.96
CA GLU A 600 -23.99 -5.61 -35.12
C GLU A 600 -24.78 -4.89 -36.24
N GLU A 601 -25.61 -3.92 -35.88
CA GLU A 601 -26.33 -3.05 -36.80
C GLU A 601 -25.46 -1.94 -37.39
N GLU A 602 -24.61 -1.28 -36.59
CA GLU A 602 -23.64 -0.28 -37.09
C GLU A 602 -22.57 -0.91 -37.99
N LEU A 603 -22.11 -2.13 -37.68
CA LEU A 603 -21.15 -2.87 -38.51
C LEU A 603 -21.76 -3.45 -39.79
N ARG A 604 -23.10 -3.48 -39.91
CA ARG A 604 -23.81 -4.07 -41.05
C ARG A 604 -23.55 -3.25 -42.32
N GLY A 605 -22.82 -3.84 -43.27
CA GLY A 605 -22.44 -3.17 -44.52
C GLY A 605 -21.15 -2.34 -44.42
N LYS A 606 -20.48 -2.31 -43.26
CA LYS A 606 -19.08 -1.86 -43.17
C LYS A 606 -18.16 -2.95 -43.73
N GLN A 607 -17.08 -2.55 -44.40
CA GLN A 607 -16.22 -3.50 -45.13
C GLN A 607 -15.26 -4.27 -44.19
N TYR A 608 -14.44 -3.56 -43.41
CA TYR A 608 -13.45 -4.14 -42.50
C TYR A 608 -13.57 -3.65 -41.05
N PHE A 609 -13.74 -2.33 -40.86
CA PHE A 609 -13.69 -1.60 -39.59
C PHE A 609 -14.88 -0.65 -39.45
N PHE A 610 -15.05 0.00 -38.29
CA PHE A 610 -16.08 1.05 -38.14
C PHE A 610 -15.89 2.20 -39.14
N GLY A 611 -14.62 2.50 -39.48
CA GLY A 611 -14.19 3.42 -40.54
C GLY A 611 -14.16 2.85 -41.97
N GLY A 612 -14.91 1.76 -42.22
CA GLY A 612 -14.99 1.12 -43.53
C GLY A 612 -13.71 0.32 -43.84
N GLU A 613 -12.81 0.91 -44.62
CA GLU A 613 -11.48 0.34 -44.88
C GLU A 613 -10.42 0.84 -43.88
N ASN A 614 -10.66 1.98 -43.21
CA ASN A 614 -9.72 2.58 -42.27
C ASN A 614 -9.97 2.10 -40.84
N ILE A 615 -8.89 1.76 -40.14
CA ILE A 615 -8.89 1.55 -38.69
C ILE A 615 -8.97 2.90 -37.97
N TRP A 616 -9.99 3.11 -37.13
CA TRP A 616 -10.13 4.31 -36.32
C TRP A 616 -9.81 4.03 -34.85
N PHE A 617 -9.69 5.09 -34.03
CA PHE A 617 -9.40 4.93 -32.60
C PHE A 617 -10.50 4.11 -31.90
N LEU A 618 -11.74 4.16 -32.41
CA LEU A 618 -12.86 3.32 -31.97
C LEU A 618 -12.53 1.82 -32.08
N ASP A 619 -12.00 1.38 -33.22
CA ASP A 619 -11.58 -0.02 -33.41
C ASP A 619 -10.49 -0.40 -32.39
N ILE A 620 -9.53 0.48 -32.11
CA ILE A 620 -8.48 0.28 -31.09
C ILE A 620 -9.07 0.22 -29.67
N ALA A 621 -10.04 1.09 -29.37
CA ALA A 621 -10.69 1.14 -28.06
C ALA A 621 -11.49 -0.14 -27.81
N LEU A 622 -12.26 -0.60 -28.80
CA LEU A 622 -13.07 -1.80 -28.70
C LEU A 622 -12.29 -3.10 -28.96
N ALA A 623 -11.06 -3.06 -29.50
CA ALA A 623 -10.22 -4.25 -29.67
C ALA A 623 -9.97 -5.00 -28.35
N TRP A 624 -9.82 -4.27 -27.24
CA TRP A 624 -9.73 -4.89 -25.91
C TRP A 624 -11.06 -5.52 -25.48
N LEU A 625 -12.19 -4.89 -25.80
CA LEU A 625 -13.52 -5.45 -25.56
C LEU A 625 -13.72 -6.76 -26.34
N SER A 626 -13.23 -6.86 -27.57
CA SER A 626 -13.21 -8.12 -28.34
C SER A 626 -12.38 -9.22 -27.69
N HIS A 627 -11.18 -8.88 -27.16
CA HIS A 627 -10.38 -9.84 -26.39
C HIS A 627 -11.09 -10.25 -25.09
N TRP A 628 -11.73 -9.29 -24.43
CA TRP A 628 -12.50 -9.47 -23.20
C TRP A 628 -13.69 -10.41 -23.39
N LEU A 629 -14.59 -10.15 -24.36
CA LEU A 629 -15.73 -11.00 -24.72
C LEU A 629 -15.29 -12.47 -24.88
N LEU A 630 -14.24 -12.70 -25.68
CA LEU A 630 -13.68 -14.03 -25.94
C LEU A 630 -13.02 -14.68 -24.71
N VAL A 631 -12.49 -13.91 -23.77
CA VAL A 631 -11.99 -14.41 -22.47
C VAL A 631 -13.17 -14.81 -21.58
N MET A 632 -14.20 -13.97 -21.51
CA MET A 632 -15.28 -14.09 -20.53
C MET A 632 -16.25 -15.25 -20.84
N GLU A 633 -16.34 -15.68 -22.10
CA GLU A 633 -16.98 -16.95 -22.51
C GLU A 633 -16.46 -18.17 -21.71
N ASP A 634 -15.18 -18.22 -21.34
CA ASP A 634 -14.60 -19.35 -20.57
C ASP A 634 -14.66 -19.10 -19.03
N VAL A 635 -15.28 -18.01 -18.58
CA VAL A 635 -15.30 -17.57 -17.17
C VAL A 635 -16.70 -17.66 -16.56
N GLY A 636 -17.72 -17.20 -17.28
CA GLY A 636 -19.11 -17.16 -16.81
C GLY A 636 -19.98 -18.28 -17.38
N PRO A 637 -21.07 -18.68 -16.71
CA PRO A 637 -22.04 -19.65 -17.23
C PRO A 637 -23.01 -19.06 -18.28
N VAL A 638 -22.84 -17.79 -18.66
CA VAL A 638 -23.72 -17.07 -19.58
C VAL A 638 -22.92 -16.65 -20.81
N LYS A 639 -23.16 -17.31 -21.94
CA LYS A 639 -22.57 -16.95 -23.23
C LYS A 639 -23.33 -15.76 -23.84
N ILE A 640 -22.81 -14.56 -23.61
CA ILE A 640 -23.38 -13.29 -24.08
C ILE A 640 -23.01 -13.03 -25.54
N PHE A 641 -21.74 -13.23 -25.89
CA PHE A 641 -21.27 -13.15 -27.27
C PHE A 641 -21.55 -14.46 -28.01
N ASP A 642 -22.14 -14.37 -29.19
CA ASP A 642 -22.47 -15.52 -30.03
C ASP A 642 -22.17 -15.17 -31.48
N LYS A 643 -21.19 -15.88 -32.07
CA LYS A 643 -20.71 -15.63 -33.43
C LYS A 643 -21.76 -15.92 -34.51
N GLU A 644 -22.78 -16.73 -34.23
CA GLU A 644 -23.89 -16.98 -35.17
C GLU A 644 -24.94 -15.85 -35.12
N LYS A 645 -25.11 -15.20 -33.96
CA LYS A 645 -26.03 -14.06 -33.78
C LYS A 645 -25.41 -12.71 -34.11
N PHE A 646 -24.09 -12.57 -33.96
CA PHE A 646 -23.34 -11.34 -34.22
C PHE A 646 -22.19 -11.56 -35.24
N PRO A 647 -22.49 -12.00 -36.47
CA PRO A 647 -21.47 -12.37 -37.45
C PRO A 647 -20.61 -11.18 -37.94
N ASN A 648 -21.16 -9.97 -38.08
CA ASN A 648 -20.38 -8.80 -38.49
C ASN A 648 -19.44 -8.36 -37.35
N THR A 649 -19.94 -8.37 -36.10
CA THR A 649 -19.17 -8.08 -34.89
C THR A 649 -18.08 -9.13 -34.67
N SER A 650 -18.34 -10.42 -34.93
CA SER A 650 -17.30 -11.45 -34.91
C SER A 650 -16.25 -11.24 -36.00
N ALA A 651 -16.68 -10.99 -37.25
CA ALA A 651 -15.74 -10.78 -38.35
C ALA A 651 -14.84 -9.57 -38.10
N TRP A 652 -15.39 -8.48 -37.57
CA TRP A 652 -14.63 -7.32 -37.10
C TRP A 652 -13.68 -7.68 -35.94
N ALA A 653 -14.16 -8.39 -34.91
CA ALA A 653 -13.36 -8.83 -33.75
C ALA A 653 -12.17 -9.69 -34.17
N ASP A 654 -12.38 -10.69 -35.03
CA ASP A 654 -11.33 -11.59 -35.51
C ASP A 654 -10.28 -10.85 -36.38
N ARG A 655 -10.69 -9.79 -37.12
CA ARG A 655 -9.79 -8.89 -37.88
C ARG A 655 -8.96 -7.99 -36.97
N ILE A 656 -9.60 -7.26 -36.05
CA ILE A 656 -8.89 -6.28 -35.19
C ILE A 656 -7.92 -6.96 -34.23
N LEU A 657 -8.27 -8.13 -33.69
CA LEU A 657 -7.37 -8.95 -32.87
C LEU A 657 -6.22 -9.59 -33.66
N SER A 658 -6.37 -9.73 -34.98
CA SER A 658 -5.32 -10.21 -35.89
C SER A 658 -4.34 -9.13 -36.33
N HIS A 659 -4.66 -7.84 -36.14
CA HIS A 659 -3.80 -6.73 -36.54
C HIS A 659 -2.43 -6.78 -35.81
N PRO A 660 -1.27 -6.68 -36.50
CA PRO A 660 0.04 -6.98 -35.90
C PRO A 660 0.37 -6.21 -34.62
N VAL A 661 0.03 -4.92 -34.56
CA VAL A 661 0.25 -4.07 -33.38
C VAL A 661 -0.55 -4.57 -32.17
N ILE A 662 -1.77 -5.06 -32.39
CA ILE A 662 -2.67 -5.53 -31.32
C ILE A 662 -2.28 -6.96 -30.94
N LYS A 663 -2.23 -7.87 -31.92
CA LYS A 663 -1.85 -9.28 -31.75
C LYS A 663 -0.57 -9.48 -30.94
N ASN A 664 0.49 -8.73 -31.26
CA ASN A 664 1.80 -8.86 -30.62
C ASN A 664 1.89 -8.19 -29.24
N ASN A 665 0.86 -7.44 -28.81
CA ASN A 665 0.84 -6.72 -27.54
C ASN A 665 -0.39 -7.05 -26.66
N LEU A 666 -1.19 -8.06 -27.04
CA LEU A 666 -2.31 -8.58 -26.25
C LEU A 666 -1.82 -9.48 -25.09
N PRO A 667 -2.50 -9.47 -23.93
CA PRO A 667 -2.27 -10.47 -22.88
C PRO A 667 -2.62 -11.90 -23.33
N PRO A 668 -1.92 -12.94 -22.85
CA PRO A 668 -2.31 -14.34 -23.10
C PRO A 668 -3.69 -14.66 -22.47
N LYS A 669 -4.58 -15.33 -23.21
CA LYS A 669 -5.96 -15.67 -22.76
C LYS A 669 -5.95 -16.30 -21.36
N THR A 670 -5.07 -17.28 -21.14
CA THR A 670 -4.88 -18.00 -19.86
C THR A 670 -4.66 -17.08 -18.65
N ARG A 671 -3.91 -16.00 -18.82
CA ARG A 671 -3.64 -15.00 -17.78
C ARG A 671 -4.91 -14.25 -17.37
N CYS A 672 -5.72 -13.88 -18.37
CA CYS A 672 -6.99 -13.19 -18.16
C CYS A 672 -7.99 -14.12 -17.45
N LEU A 673 -8.10 -15.39 -17.90
CA LEU A 673 -8.97 -16.40 -17.27
C LEU A 673 -8.67 -16.60 -15.78
N PHE A 674 -7.38 -16.69 -15.41
CA PHE A 674 -6.97 -16.81 -14.02
C PHE A 674 -7.50 -15.65 -13.17
N PHE A 675 -7.23 -14.41 -13.60
CA PHE A 675 -7.61 -13.20 -12.86
C PHE A 675 -9.12 -13.09 -12.60
N TYR A 676 -9.98 -13.40 -13.58
CA TYR A 676 -11.44 -13.30 -13.38
C TYR A 676 -12.03 -14.47 -12.59
N ARG A 677 -11.47 -15.68 -12.71
CA ARG A 677 -11.91 -16.84 -11.90
C ARG A 677 -11.62 -16.65 -10.42
N GLU A 678 -10.48 -16.07 -10.05
CA GLU A 678 -10.20 -15.72 -8.64
C GLU A 678 -11.10 -14.57 -8.15
N ARG A 679 -11.39 -13.57 -8.99
CA ARG A 679 -12.28 -12.46 -8.63
C ARG A 679 -13.73 -12.90 -8.35
N LEU A 680 -14.23 -13.90 -9.09
CA LEU A 680 -15.56 -14.47 -8.83
C LEU A 680 -15.68 -15.14 -7.45
N LYS A 681 -14.61 -15.74 -6.92
CA LYS A 681 -14.60 -16.35 -5.56
C LYS A 681 -14.79 -15.30 -4.45
N ILE A 682 -14.43 -14.04 -4.71
CA ILE A 682 -14.44 -12.95 -3.73
C ILE A 682 -15.81 -12.25 -3.65
N MET A 683 -16.55 -12.20 -4.76
CA MET A 683 -17.73 -11.34 -4.91
C MET A 683 -19.06 -11.94 -4.41
N SER A 684 -19.08 -13.20 -3.99
CA SER A 684 -20.28 -13.97 -3.59
C SER A 684 -20.92 -13.57 -2.24
N SER A 685 -20.77 -12.32 -1.79
CA SER A 685 -21.03 -11.94 -0.38
C SER A 685 -21.84 -10.66 -0.13
N LYS A 686 -22.28 -9.88 -1.14
CA LYS A 686 -23.13 -8.68 -0.94
C LYS A 686 -24.14 -8.47 -2.08
N GLN A 687 -25.33 -8.00 -1.71
CA GLN A 687 -26.51 -7.82 -2.58
C GLN A 687 -27.10 -6.40 -2.40
N GLU A 688 -27.81 -5.95 -3.44
CA GLU A 688 -29.00 -5.06 -3.48
C GLU A 688 -28.96 -4.02 -4.62
N ASP A 689 -30.11 -3.38 -4.87
CA ASP A 689 -30.56 -2.88 -6.17
C ASP A 689 -31.17 -1.48 -6.09
N ILE A 690 -31.44 -0.85 -7.25
CA ILE A 690 -32.64 -0.05 -7.54
C ILE A 690 -32.67 0.32 -9.05
N ASN A 691 -33.87 0.30 -9.63
CA ASN A 691 -34.19 0.72 -11.01
C ASN A 691 -35.29 1.81 -10.98
N HIS A 692 -35.47 2.61 -12.04
CA HIS A 692 -36.78 3.22 -12.40
C HIS A 692 -36.85 3.77 -13.86
N ASN A 693 -38.06 4.13 -14.31
CA ASN A 693 -38.50 4.31 -15.71
C ASN A 693 -38.21 5.65 -16.40
N LYS A 694 -38.39 5.69 -17.74
CA LYS A 694 -38.41 6.90 -18.61
C LYS A 694 -39.49 6.82 -19.71
N SER A 695 -39.71 7.94 -20.42
CA SER A 695 -40.88 8.21 -21.29
C SER A 695 -40.73 7.77 -22.77
N ALA A 696 -41.87 7.45 -23.40
CA ALA A 696 -41.97 6.90 -24.77
C ALA A 696 -41.33 7.77 -25.87
N MET A 697 -41.58 9.07 -25.90
CA MET A 697 -41.02 9.98 -26.92
C MET A 697 -39.47 10.04 -26.89
N LEU A 698 -38.87 9.70 -25.74
CA LEU A 698 -37.42 9.69 -25.53
C LEU A 698 -36.75 8.39 -25.99
N LEU A 699 -37.51 7.32 -26.19
CA LEU A 699 -37.03 6.05 -26.75
C LEU A 699 -36.86 6.13 -28.28
N GLU A 700 -37.70 6.92 -28.95
CA GLU A 700 -37.74 7.03 -30.42
C GLU A 700 -36.57 7.86 -30.98
N LEU A 701 -36.25 9.00 -30.34
CA LEU A 701 -35.14 9.88 -30.77
C LEU A 701 -33.77 9.49 -30.20
N ASN A 702 -33.72 8.63 -29.17
CA ASN A 702 -32.48 8.19 -28.53
C ASN A 702 -32.59 6.73 -28.02
N PRO A 703 -32.71 5.73 -28.92
CA PRO A 703 -32.91 4.32 -28.56
C PRO A 703 -31.71 3.64 -27.88
N ALA A 704 -30.57 4.34 -27.77
CA ALA A 704 -29.35 3.87 -27.11
C ALA A 704 -29.24 4.33 -25.64
N TYR A 705 -29.66 5.56 -25.32
CA TYR A 705 -29.44 6.16 -23.99
C TYR A 705 -30.70 6.70 -23.29
N GLN A 706 -31.80 7.00 -24.00
CA GLN A 706 -33.03 7.54 -23.42
C GLN A 706 -32.78 8.78 -22.53
N ARG A 707 -31.91 9.69 -22.99
CA ARG A 707 -31.54 10.95 -22.32
C ARG A 707 -31.69 12.13 -23.28
N VAL A 708 -31.92 13.32 -22.71
CA VAL A 708 -31.79 14.64 -23.35
C VAL A 708 -30.49 15.30 -22.89
N PRO A 709 -29.91 16.26 -23.63
CA PRO A 709 -30.33 16.77 -24.94
C PRO A 709 -29.99 15.84 -26.12
N VAL A 710 -30.64 16.08 -27.26
CA VAL A 710 -30.33 15.47 -28.56
C VAL A 710 -30.37 16.59 -29.60
N LEU A 711 -29.29 16.81 -30.34
CA LEU A 711 -29.29 17.72 -31.50
C LEU A 711 -29.66 16.92 -32.75
N VAL A 712 -30.52 17.46 -33.61
CA VAL A 712 -30.79 16.89 -34.94
C VAL A 712 -30.37 17.91 -36.00
N HIS A 713 -29.46 17.53 -36.89
CA HIS A 713 -29.00 18.35 -38.01
C HIS A 713 -29.05 17.51 -39.29
N ASN A 714 -29.76 18.01 -40.31
CA ASN A 714 -29.95 17.33 -41.61
C ASN A 714 -30.41 15.85 -41.49
N GLY A 715 -31.34 15.59 -40.56
CA GLY A 715 -31.88 14.25 -40.29
C GLY A 715 -30.98 13.33 -39.47
N LYS A 716 -29.75 13.73 -39.14
CA LYS A 716 -28.84 12.99 -38.28
C LYS A 716 -28.94 13.46 -36.83
N ALA A 717 -29.03 12.54 -35.88
CA ALA A 717 -29.13 12.82 -34.45
C ALA A 717 -27.77 12.68 -33.73
N ILE A 718 -27.51 13.56 -32.76
CA ILE A 718 -26.32 13.56 -31.89
C ILE A 718 -26.82 13.58 -30.43
N PRO A 719 -26.77 12.45 -29.69
CA PRO A 719 -27.59 12.24 -28.50
C PRO A 719 -26.87 12.48 -27.15
N GLU A 720 -25.88 13.37 -27.12
CA GLU A 720 -24.98 13.54 -25.97
C GLU A 720 -24.51 15.01 -25.85
N SER A 721 -24.64 15.62 -24.67
CA SER A 721 -24.44 17.07 -24.45
C SER A 721 -23.06 17.59 -24.80
N LEU A 722 -21.98 16.86 -24.48
CA LEU A 722 -20.62 17.27 -24.81
C LEU A 722 -20.35 17.11 -26.31
N LEU A 723 -20.82 16.00 -26.89
CA LEU A 723 -20.69 15.75 -28.35
C LEU A 723 -21.48 16.76 -29.20
N ILE A 724 -22.61 17.27 -28.69
CA ILE A 724 -23.37 18.35 -29.30
C ILE A 724 -22.54 19.65 -29.34
N LEU A 725 -21.88 20.02 -28.24
CA LEU A 725 -21.03 21.22 -28.18
C LEU A 725 -19.81 21.10 -29.11
N GLU A 726 -19.15 19.94 -29.13
CA GLU A 726 -18.03 19.70 -30.05
C GLU A 726 -18.45 19.68 -31.52
N TYR A 727 -19.62 19.10 -31.83
CA TYR A 727 -20.15 19.13 -33.19
C TYR A 727 -20.47 20.56 -33.65
N ILE A 728 -20.97 21.41 -32.75
CA ILE A 728 -21.20 22.82 -33.02
C ILE A 728 -19.86 23.54 -33.28
N ASP A 729 -18.82 23.30 -32.45
CA ASP A 729 -17.47 23.88 -32.61
C ASP A 729 -16.82 23.49 -33.95
N ASP A 730 -16.88 22.20 -34.31
CA ASP A 730 -16.30 21.68 -35.55
C ASP A 730 -17.07 22.13 -36.81
N THR A 731 -18.37 22.41 -36.70
CA THR A 731 -19.24 22.82 -37.81
C THR A 731 -19.26 24.33 -38.03
N TRP A 732 -19.38 25.13 -36.96
CA TRP A 732 -19.55 26.59 -37.02
C TRP A 732 -18.37 27.35 -36.39
N LYS A 733 -17.19 27.17 -37.01
CA LYS A 733 -15.85 27.66 -36.59
C LYS A 733 -15.67 29.18 -36.38
N GLN A 734 -16.75 29.95 -36.48
CA GLN A 734 -16.80 31.42 -36.37
C GLN A 734 -16.76 31.88 -34.90
N CYS A 735 -17.36 31.11 -33.99
CA CYS A 735 -17.32 31.36 -32.55
C CYS A 735 -16.93 30.05 -31.84
N PRO A 736 -15.61 29.78 -31.64
CA PRO A 736 -15.15 28.51 -31.11
C PRO A 736 -15.56 28.35 -29.64
N LEU A 737 -16.18 27.21 -29.33
CA LEU A 737 -16.58 26.82 -27.98
C LEU A 737 -15.44 26.11 -27.24
N MET A 738 -14.52 25.47 -27.97
CA MET A 738 -13.36 24.77 -27.40
C MET A 738 -12.04 25.51 -27.71
N PRO A 739 -11.01 25.37 -26.86
CA PRO A 739 -9.66 25.89 -27.14
C PRO A 739 -9.03 25.34 -28.43
N ARG A 740 -8.00 26.02 -28.94
CA ARG A 740 -7.31 25.64 -30.18
C ARG A 740 -6.00 24.87 -29.97
N ASP A 741 -5.36 24.95 -28.82
CA ASP A 741 -4.25 24.06 -28.44
C ASP A 741 -4.81 22.66 -28.14
N PRO A 742 -4.24 21.56 -28.68
CA PRO A 742 -4.74 20.21 -28.44
C PRO A 742 -4.78 19.83 -26.96
N PHE A 743 -3.83 20.31 -26.14
CA PHE A 743 -3.87 20.05 -24.69
C PHE A 743 -4.95 20.88 -23.99
N GLU A 744 -5.10 22.18 -24.29
CA GLU A 744 -6.20 22.97 -23.74
C GLU A 744 -7.58 22.41 -24.14
N LYS A 745 -7.75 21.96 -25.39
CA LYS A 745 -8.96 21.29 -25.88
C LYS A 745 -9.21 19.98 -25.11
N THR A 746 -8.17 19.19 -24.88
CA THR A 746 -8.24 17.96 -24.07
C THR A 746 -8.59 18.24 -22.61
N MET A 747 -8.04 19.30 -22.01
CA MET A 747 -8.37 19.72 -20.65
C MET A 747 -9.80 20.26 -20.52
N ALA A 748 -10.33 20.92 -21.56
CA ALA A 748 -11.74 21.32 -21.61
C ALA A 748 -12.68 20.10 -21.65
N ARG A 749 -12.37 19.08 -22.48
CA ARG A 749 -13.08 17.78 -22.48
C ARG A 749 -13.04 17.12 -21.10
N PHE A 750 -11.87 17.10 -20.46
CA PHE A 750 -11.68 16.54 -19.13
C PHE A 750 -12.56 17.23 -18.08
N TRP A 751 -12.55 18.57 -18.02
CA TRP A 751 -13.32 19.31 -17.01
C TRP A 751 -14.83 19.23 -17.22
N ALA A 752 -15.31 19.14 -18.48
CA ALA A 752 -16.72 18.87 -18.76
C ALA A 752 -17.13 17.47 -18.23
N LYS A 753 -16.38 16.42 -18.60
CA LYS A 753 -16.60 15.04 -18.09
C LYS A 753 -16.54 14.96 -16.56
N PHE A 754 -15.60 15.67 -15.94
CA PHE A 754 -15.49 15.75 -14.48
C PHE A 754 -16.73 16.40 -13.85
N GLY A 755 -17.21 17.52 -14.41
CA GLY A 755 -18.42 18.19 -13.96
C GLY A 755 -19.65 17.26 -14.00
N ASP A 756 -19.85 16.57 -15.12
CA ASP A 756 -20.97 15.64 -15.28
C ASP A 756 -20.90 14.48 -14.28
N GLU A 757 -19.81 13.73 -14.23
CA GLU A 757 -19.70 12.50 -13.44
C GLU A 757 -19.49 12.73 -11.93
N LYS A 758 -18.88 13.86 -11.54
CA LYS A 758 -18.42 14.09 -10.15
C LYS A 758 -19.19 15.18 -9.43
N ILE A 759 -20.01 15.96 -10.16
CA ILE A 759 -20.90 16.97 -9.57
C ILE A 759 -22.35 16.73 -9.98
N PHE A 760 -22.65 16.74 -11.28
CA PHE A 760 -24.03 16.75 -11.76
C PHE A 760 -24.76 15.43 -11.50
N GLU A 761 -24.20 14.28 -11.88
CA GLU A 761 -24.82 12.98 -11.63
C GLU A 761 -24.96 12.67 -10.12
N PRO A 762 -23.95 12.90 -9.26
CA PRO A 762 -24.14 12.81 -7.81
C PRO A 762 -25.18 13.79 -7.24
N ALA A 763 -25.26 15.03 -7.73
CA ALA A 763 -26.27 16.00 -7.27
C ALA A 763 -27.68 15.62 -7.74
N PHE A 764 -27.81 15.08 -8.96
CA PHE A 764 -29.08 14.58 -9.49
C PHE A 764 -29.55 13.33 -8.75
N ASN A 765 -28.65 12.39 -8.48
CA ASN A 765 -28.95 11.21 -7.66
C ASN A 765 -29.34 11.63 -6.24
N ALA A 766 -28.65 12.62 -5.65
CA ALA A 766 -29.03 13.22 -4.38
C ALA A 766 -30.41 13.90 -4.44
N LEU A 767 -30.80 14.53 -5.54
CA LEU A 767 -32.13 15.12 -5.69
C LEU A 767 -33.21 14.02 -5.70
N MET A 768 -33.01 12.98 -6.51
CA MET A 768 -33.97 11.90 -6.76
C MET A 768 -34.09 10.86 -5.62
N SER A 769 -33.05 10.67 -4.79
CA SER A 769 -33.09 9.72 -3.67
C SER A 769 -34.01 10.17 -2.52
N PRO A 770 -34.71 9.26 -1.82
CA PRO A 770 -35.40 9.56 -0.57
C PRO A 770 -34.40 9.90 0.56
N PRO A 771 -34.83 10.54 1.67
CA PRO A 771 -33.96 10.83 2.80
C PRO A 771 -33.35 9.54 3.40
N GLY A 772 -32.02 9.43 3.38
CA GLY A 772 -31.31 8.22 3.82
C GLY A 772 -29.81 8.25 3.50
N GLU A 773 -29.12 7.14 3.74
CA GLU A 773 -27.67 7.03 3.60
C GLU A 773 -27.20 7.27 2.15
N GLU A 774 -27.97 6.81 1.15
CA GLU A 774 -27.65 7.02 -0.26
C GLU A 774 -27.71 8.50 -0.67
N LYS A 775 -28.76 9.21 -0.24
CA LYS A 775 -28.85 10.67 -0.43
C LYS A 775 -27.67 11.38 0.24
N GLY A 776 -27.27 10.95 1.44
CA GLY A 776 -26.08 11.46 2.13
C GLY A 776 -24.77 11.22 1.36
N LYS A 777 -24.58 10.01 0.81
CA LYS A 777 -23.42 9.67 -0.05
C LYS A 777 -23.39 10.52 -1.33
N ALA A 778 -24.54 10.64 -2.00
CA ALA A 778 -24.66 11.39 -3.25
C ALA A 778 -24.40 12.90 -3.05
N ILE A 779 -24.93 13.51 -1.97
CA ILE A 779 -24.62 14.89 -1.57
C ILE A 779 -23.12 15.05 -1.27
N LYS A 780 -22.52 14.10 -0.52
CA LYS A 780 -21.09 14.14 -0.21
C LYS A 780 -20.23 14.12 -1.48
N MET A 781 -20.52 13.22 -2.41
CA MET A 781 -19.81 13.11 -3.69
C MET A 781 -19.92 14.40 -4.52
N ALA A 782 -21.12 14.99 -4.63
CA ALA A 782 -21.31 16.25 -5.35
C ALA A 782 -20.48 17.40 -4.74
N ASN A 783 -20.45 17.50 -3.41
CA ASN A 783 -19.67 18.51 -2.69
C ASN A 783 -18.15 18.29 -2.82
N GLU A 784 -17.69 17.05 -2.85
CA GLU A 784 -16.28 16.70 -3.10
C GLU A 784 -15.85 17.07 -4.53
N GLY A 785 -16.74 16.92 -5.53
CA GLY A 785 -16.53 17.42 -6.89
C GLY A 785 -16.47 18.95 -6.96
N LEU A 786 -17.46 19.64 -6.36
CA LEU A 786 -17.54 21.12 -6.36
C LEU A 786 -16.31 21.75 -5.73
N LYS A 787 -15.91 21.27 -4.54
CA LYS A 787 -14.72 21.73 -3.82
C LYS A 787 -13.45 21.59 -4.65
N LYS A 788 -13.37 20.58 -5.53
CA LYS A 788 -12.21 20.36 -6.39
C LYS A 788 -12.12 21.38 -7.54
N ILE A 789 -13.25 21.73 -8.15
CA ILE A 789 -13.29 22.84 -9.12
C ILE A 789 -12.94 24.16 -8.41
N GLU A 790 -13.43 24.36 -7.18
CA GLU A 790 -13.10 25.56 -6.37
C GLU A 790 -11.61 25.64 -5.97
N GLU A 791 -10.94 24.50 -5.79
CA GLU A 791 -9.49 24.42 -5.53
C GLU A 791 -8.67 24.81 -6.76
N GLU A 792 -8.99 24.26 -7.94
CA GLU A 792 -8.22 24.55 -9.17
C GLU A 792 -8.51 25.96 -9.71
N LEU A 793 -9.73 26.50 -9.55
CA LEU A 793 -10.07 27.91 -9.83
C LEU A 793 -9.28 28.91 -8.97
N LYS A 794 -8.64 28.47 -7.88
CA LYS A 794 -7.76 29.29 -7.02
C LYS A 794 -6.28 29.14 -7.36
N GLY A 795 -5.92 28.21 -8.25
CA GLY A 795 -4.56 28.06 -8.75
C GLY A 795 -4.20 29.11 -9.80
N GLU A 796 -2.97 29.64 -9.75
CA GLU A 796 -2.49 30.64 -10.73
C GLU A 796 -2.51 30.14 -12.19
N ALA A 797 -2.53 28.82 -12.39
CA ALA A 797 -2.59 28.16 -13.69
C ALA A 797 -3.77 28.60 -14.59
N LEU A 798 -4.87 29.11 -14.02
CA LEU A 798 -6.06 29.54 -14.77
C LEU A 798 -6.11 31.04 -15.11
N HIS A 799 -5.09 31.85 -14.77
CA HIS A 799 -5.13 33.31 -15.03
C HIS A 799 -5.16 33.71 -16.53
N GLY A 800 -4.85 32.79 -17.45
CA GLY A 800 -5.06 32.98 -18.90
C GLY A 800 -6.42 32.51 -19.45
N TYR A 801 -7.22 31.79 -18.65
CA TYR A 801 -8.41 31.10 -19.13
C TYR A 801 -9.65 31.99 -18.97
N HIS A 802 -10.08 32.63 -20.06
CA HIS A 802 -11.39 33.30 -20.10
C HIS A 802 -12.52 32.28 -19.99
N THR A 803 -13.11 32.16 -18.80
CA THR A 803 -14.31 31.35 -18.47
C THR A 803 -15.61 31.86 -19.12
N GLY A 804 -15.53 32.59 -20.23
CA GLY A 804 -16.62 33.34 -20.84
C GLY A 804 -17.71 32.52 -21.55
N CYS A 805 -17.51 31.21 -21.76
CA CYS A 805 -18.44 30.36 -22.51
C CYS A 805 -19.38 29.49 -21.64
N LEU A 806 -19.18 29.41 -20.33
CA LEU A 806 -20.10 28.67 -19.43
C LEU A 806 -21.05 29.57 -18.62
N TYR A 807 -20.66 30.82 -18.36
CA TYR A 807 -21.54 31.85 -17.80
C TYR A 807 -21.31 33.18 -18.53
N GLY A 808 -22.24 33.54 -19.40
CA GLY A 808 -22.17 34.78 -20.17
C GLY A 808 -22.25 36.01 -19.25
N LYS A 809 -21.29 36.93 -19.37
CA LYS A 809 -21.12 38.09 -18.48
C LYS A 809 -22.26 39.13 -18.49
N ASN A 810 -23.31 38.94 -19.29
CA ASN A 810 -24.38 39.91 -19.54
C ASN A 810 -25.78 39.33 -19.24
N LEU A 811 -25.98 38.77 -18.05
CA LEU A 811 -27.31 38.69 -17.44
C LEU A 811 -27.28 39.46 -16.11
N HIS A 812 -28.24 40.35 -15.95
CA HIS A 812 -28.23 41.42 -14.96
C HIS A 812 -29.67 41.93 -14.74
N PRO A 813 -30.15 42.09 -13.49
CA PRO A 813 -29.77 41.34 -12.29
C PRO A 813 -30.44 39.95 -12.21
#